data_AF-A0AAQ5XMR8-F1
#
_entry.id   AF-A0AAQ5XMR8-F1
#
_cell.length_a   1.000
_cell.length_b   1.000
_cell.length_c   1.000
_cell.angle_alpha   90.00
_cell.angle_beta   90.00
_cell.angle_gamma   90.00
#
_symmetry.space_group_name_H-M   'P 1'
#
loop_
_entity.id
_entity.type
_entity.pdbx_description
1 polymer ?
#
loop_
_entity_poly.entity_id
_entity_poly.type
_entity_poly.pdbx_seq_one_letter_code
_entity_poly.pdbx_strand_id
1 'polypeptide(L)'
;FNLVSGILSPPPVLLPYPLSLSFPLFLWSVLLLLPVLGLSKALPEHWLPGAYENNIAHALQFLSDYNSTAEEVFFYSVSASWNYNTNITDHNSKLQVNASLEEQAFAEAWGGKAKQVFTTDVLNSLPDPKDKKLMEKIMYNTILSTMDNIYSTAKVRPQPNISWSLDPELTDIMANSRSYKKLLYAWEGWHNESGMPLKELYPRFVELSNKASQADGFDDTGAEWRSWYESSTFEQDIDNLYKTIEPLYLNLHAFVRRQLYKQYGPKYINLKGPIPAHLLGNMWAQTWNNIYGMMIPFPDKPNIDVTNEMERQGYNATHMFRVAEEFFTSLGLDEMPQEFWDESMLVKPEGREVVCHASAWDFYNRKDFRIKQCTTVNMEQLFTVHHEMGHIQYYLQYKDQPVGFRRGANPGFHEAIGDVLSLSVSTPKHLQTINLLESVTSDTETDTNYLLKMALEKIAFLPFGYLIDLWRWGVFSGRTPPERYNSDWWYLRTKYQGICPPTRRTEDHFDPGAKYHIPGNTPYIRYFVSFILQFQFHEKLCEAAKHTGPLYTCDIYRSAEAGAILKKVLQAGSSKPWPEVLQDAIGINKLDAGSLMKYFDPIIQWLQKQNAGETLGWPDFNWVPPIPEGYPEDIDKNTDELDAKNFLDEYNSTAEVVWNAYTEASWKYNTDINEANKKEMLEKNLEMSAHTLEYGLKARQYDTTDFQDASVKRIIKKLSDIDRAALPPAELEEYNNLLSNMETKYSVAEVCRDDGTCHPLDPDLQKIMAQSRDYDELLFAWKGWRDSAGKVIREDYKRYVDLANKAATLNGHSDNGAFWRSLYETPTFEADLETLWKELEPLYLNVHAYVRRALYKKYGPKYISLRGPIPAHLLGNMWAQTWSGIMDLAIPYPDATQVDATPFMEAQGWNPIKMFQESDNFFTSLGLLPMPQEFWDKSMLEKPSDGRQVVCHASAWDFYNRKDFRIKQCTVVTMDDLITVHHEMGHVQYFLQYKDQPVSFRDGANPGFHEAIGDVLALSVATPKHLQSIGLLDKVENNEGEFDINFLMSMALDKIAFLPFGYLMDQWRWKVFDGRIPSTEYNKEWWNLRMKYQGLCPPVTRTEDDFDPGAKFHIPANVPYVRYFVSFIIQFQFHKALCDAANHTGPLHTCDIYKSQEAGKLLGDVMKLGFSKPWPEAMTMITGQPRMSAQPLMEYFKPLIQWLETENNKNNEVRGWPEYDWKPSSTSNTFMHLHT
;
A
#
# COMPACT_ATOMS: atom_id res chain seq x y z
N PHE A 1 -20.05 6.18 44.09
CA PHE A 1 -20.28 6.72 45.45
C PHE A 1 -18.93 7.18 46.04
N ASN A 2 -18.78 8.50 46.22
CA ASN A 2 -17.98 9.31 47.20
C ASN A 2 -16.61 8.81 47.71
N LEU A 3 -15.50 9.53 47.41
CA LEU A 3 -14.80 10.62 48.19
C LEU A 3 -13.85 10.08 49.29
N VAL A 4 -12.55 10.45 49.38
CA VAL A 4 -11.90 11.61 50.07
C VAL A 4 -10.36 11.39 49.93
N SER A 5 -9.48 12.25 49.40
CA SER A 5 -8.86 13.56 49.78
C SER A 5 -7.52 13.52 50.59
N GLY A 6 -6.57 14.43 50.27
CA GLY A 6 -5.36 14.84 51.04
C GLY A 6 -4.03 14.85 50.25
N ILE A 7 -3.62 15.89 49.51
CA ILE A 7 -2.93 17.18 49.87
C ILE A 7 -1.49 17.05 50.38
N LEU A 8 -0.53 17.67 49.67
CA LEU A 8 0.56 18.53 50.18
C LEU A 8 1.19 19.39 49.04
N SER A 9 1.54 20.64 49.36
CA SER A 9 1.67 21.84 48.51
C SER A 9 3.11 22.19 48.02
N PRO A 10 3.28 23.18 47.10
CA PRO A 10 4.55 23.62 46.46
C PRO A 10 5.10 24.97 46.99
N PRO A 11 6.26 25.46 46.49
CA PRO A 11 6.54 26.91 46.39
C PRO A 11 7.33 27.32 45.10
N PRO A 12 7.75 28.59 44.86
CA PRO A 12 6.91 29.72 44.39
C PRO A 12 7.57 30.61 43.29
N VAL A 13 6.80 31.35 42.46
CA VAL A 13 7.28 32.61 41.83
C VAL A 13 6.13 33.64 41.69
N LEU A 14 6.49 34.91 41.92
CA LEU A 14 5.70 36.12 42.16
C LEU A 14 5.27 36.91 40.90
N LEU A 15 3.98 37.30 40.86
CA LEU A 15 3.35 38.64 40.61
C LEU A 15 3.60 39.47 39.30
N PRO A 16 2.66 40.40 38.94
CA PRO A 16 2.16 40.59 37.57
C PRO A 16 2.21 42.05 37.01
N TYR A 17 1.67 42.21 35.79
CA TYR A 17 1.33 43.44 35.02
C TYR A 17 2.50 44.17 34.31
N PRO A 18 2.29 44.78 33.10
CA PRO A 18 1.24 45.78 32.87
C PRO A 18 0.53 45.90 31.49
N LEU A 19 -0.68 46.48 31.59
CA LEU A 19 -1.31 47.54 30.77
C LEU A 19 -1.50 47.42 29.24
N SER A 20 -2.78 47.36 28.89
CA SER A 20 -3.44 47.94 27.72
C SER A 20 -3.14 49.44 27.53
N LEU A 21 -2.79 49.83 26.30
CA LEU A 21 -2.88 51.21 25.80
C LEU A 21 -3.32 51.21 24.34
N SER A 22 -4.56 51.62 24.13
CA SER A 22 -5.14 52.05 22.86
C SER A 22 -4.78 53.52 22.64
N PHE A 23 -4.08 53.88 21.56
CA PHE A 23 -3.99 55.25 20.99
C PHE A 23 -3.39 55.17 19.56
N PRO A 24 -3.60 56.17 18.69
CA PRO A 24 -4.13 55.99 17.34
C PRO A 24 -3.04 55.85 16.27
N LEU A 25 -3.30 54.97 15.31
CA LEU A 25 -2.47 54.65 14.13
C LEU A 25 -2.48 55.76 13.05
N PHE A 26 -2.47 57.04 13.45
CA PHE A 26 -2.65 58.18 12.53
C PHE A 26 -1.41 59.09 12.37
N LEU A 27 -0.23 58.66 12.81
CA LEU A 27 1.00 59.48 12.72
C LEU A 27 2.26 58.75 12.22
N TRP A 28 2.14 57.51 11.73
CA TRP A 28 3.22 56.80 11.02
C TRP A 28 3.07 56.82 9.49
N SER A 29 1.97 57.36 8.98
CA SER A 29 1.68 57.52 7.55
C SER A 29 2.34 58.74 6.90
N VAL A 30 3.09 59.57 7.64
CA VAL A 30 3.71 60.81 7.11
C VAL A 30 5.25 60.79 7.13
N LEU A 31 5.90 59.85 7.84
CA LEU A 31 7.37 59.78 7.93
C LEU A 31 8.03 58.66 7.09
N LEU A 32 7.23 57.79 6.45
CA LEU A 32 7.70 56.82 5.45
C LEU A 32 7.61 57.34 3.99
N LEU A 33 7.19 58.59 3.79
CA LEU A 33 7.03 59.20 2.45
C LEU A 33 8.24 60.03 1.99
N LEU A 34 9.33 60.10 2.76
CA LEU A 34 10.48 60.97 2.46
C LEU A 34 11.69 60.33 1.72
N PRO A 35 11.86 58.99 1.57
CA PRO A 35 12.90 58.46 0.68
C PRO A 35 12.40 58.03 -0.71
N VAL A 36 11.09 58.03 -1.00
CA VAL A 36 10.55 57.62 -2.32
C VAL A 36 10.38 58.81 -3.28
N LEU A 37 10.52 60.05 -2.81
CA LEU A 37 10.54 61.25 -3.65
C LEU A 37 11.86 61.46 -4.42
N GLY A 38 12.71 60.44 -4.54
CA GLY A 38 14.07 60.55 -5.08
C GLY A 38 14.37 59.77 -6.36
N LEU A 39 13.42 59.07 -6.99
CA LEU A 39 13.69 58.21 -8.15
C LEU A 39 12.55 58.21 -9.19
N SER A 40 12.06 59.36 -9.61
CA SER A 40 11.66 59.49 -11.02
C SER A 40 12.74 60.30 -11.71
N LYS A 41 13.68 59.60 -12.37
CA LYS A 41 14.41 60.29 -13.44
C LYS A 41 13.36 60.62 -14.49
N ALA A 42 13.28 61.88 -14.89
CA ALA A 42 12.52 62.24 -16.07
C ALA A 42 12.97 61.32 -17.22
N LEU A 43 12.02 60.88 -18.06
CA LEU A 43 12.36 60.10 -19.26
C LEU A 43 13.52 60.79 -19.98
N PRO A 44 14.52 60.04 -20.47
CA PRO A 44 15.56 60.61 -21.31
C PRO A 44 14.93 61.47 -22.41
N GLU A 45 15.51 62.64 -22.68
CA GLU A 45 14.92 63.61 -23.62
C GLU A 45 14.69 63.00 -25.01
N HIS A 46 15.52 62.04 -25.42
CA HIS A 46 15.38 61.32 -26.68
C HIS A 46 14.24 60.28 -26.71
N TRP A 47 13.67 59.93 -25.56
CA TRP A 47 12.48 59.05 -25.47
C TRP A 47 11.15 59.81 -25.51
N LEU A 48 11.18 61.14 -25.44
CA LEU A 48 9.98 61.97 -25.47
C LEU A 48 9.54 62.26 -26.92
N PRO A 49 8.23 62.37 -27.17
CA PRO A 49 7.73 62.68 -28.51
C PRO A 49 8.07 64.12 -28.93
N GLY A 50 8.53 64.29 -30.18
CA GLY A 50 8.87 65.57 -30.79
C GLY A 50 7.68 66.52 -31.04
N ALA A 51 7.87 67.58 -31.83
CA ALA A 51 6.78 68.48 -32.23
C ALA A 51 6.15 68.00 -33.55
N TYR A 52 4.81 67.89 -33.59
CA TYR A 52 4.06 67.40 -34.75
C TYR A 52 2.89 68.34 -35.05
N GLU A 53 2.41 68.31 -36.29
CA GLU A 53 1.24 69.09 -36.75
C GLU A 53 0.10 68.13 -37.11
N ASN A 54 -1.14 68.60 -37.05
CA ASN A 54 -2.32 67.80 -37.36
C ASN A 54 -2.51 67.60 -38.88
N ASN A 55 -1.61 66.86 -39.52
CA ASN A 55 -1.66 66.52 -40.94
C ASN A 55 -1.12 65.10 -41.19
N ILE A 56 -1.40 64.54 -42.38
CA ILE A 56 -1.04 63.15 -42.73
C ILE A 56 0.48 62.93 -42.69
N ALA A 57 1.27 63.88 -43.17
CA ALA A 57 2.73 63.75 -43.22
C ALA A 57 3.33 63.67 -41.79
N HIS A 58 2.85 64.51 -40.88
CA HIS A 58 3.31 64.51 -39.48
C HIS A 58 2.70 63.37 -38.65
N ALA A 59 1.55 62.82 -39.04
CA ALA A 59 1.05 61.56 -38.48
C ALA A 59 1.93 60.37 -38.87
N LEU A 60 2.39 60.30 -40.13
CA LEU A 60 3.34 59.27 -40.57
C LEU A 60 4.71 59.44 -39.90
N GLN A 61 5.18 60.68 -39.73
CA GLN A 61 6.40 60.98 -38.98
C GLN A 61 6.26 60.58 -37.50
N PHE A 62 5.14 60.89 -36.85
CA PHE A 62 4.84 60.50 -35.47
C PHE A 62 4.89 58.98 -35.29
N LEU A 63 4.29 58.22 -36.21
CA LEU A 63 4.30 56.75 -36.16
C LEU A 63 5.70 56.18 -36.36
N SER A 64 6.50 56.77 -37.26
CA SER A 64 7.90 56.38 -37.47
C SER A 64 8.75 56.63 -36.22
N ASP A 65 8.65 57.82 -35.64
CA ASP A 65 9.44 58.22 -34.46
C ASP A 65 9.00 57.43 -33.21
N TYR A 66 7.69 57.16 -33.07
CA TYR A 66 7.16 56.29 -32.02
C TYR A 66 7.75 54.89 -32.16
N ASN A 67 7.76 54.35 -33.37
CA ASN A 67 8.23 53.00 -33.62
C ASN A 67 9.71 52.83 -33.26
N SER A 68 10.59 53.74 -33.70
CA SER A 68 12.02 53.67 -33.39
C SER A 68 12.31 53.84 -31.90
N THR A 69 11.55 54.70 -31.23
CA THR A 69 11.73 54.95 -29.79
C THR A 69 11.16 53.81 -28.94
N ALA A 70 10.02 53.25 -29.34
CA ALA A 70 9.40 52.10 -28.68
C ALA A 70 10.31 50.86 -28.70
N GLU A 71 11.02 50.60 -29.82
CA GLU A 71 11.99 49.50 -29.90
C GLU A 71 13.09 49.62 -28.82
N GLU A 72 13.61 50.83 -28.56
CA GLU A 72 14.64 51.07 -27.54
C GLU A 72 14.09 50.90 -26.11
N VAL A 73 12.93 51.50 -25.83
CA VAL A 73 12.29 51.47 -24.50
C VAL A 73 11.83 50.06 -24.15
N PHE A 74 11.20 49.36 -25.09
CA PHE A 74 10.70 48.00 -24.85
C PHE A 74 11.86 47.02 -24.72
N PHE A 75 12.95 47.17 -25.49
CA PHE A 75 14.17 46.40 -25.30
C PHE A 75 14.71 46.55 -23.86
N TYR A 76 14.77 47.78 -23.35
CA TYR A 76 15.24 48.04 -21.99
C TYR A 76 14.33 47.39 -20.92
N SER A 77 13.02 47.56 -21.05
CA SER A 77 12.03 46.98 -20.12
C SER A 77 12.01 45.45 -20.14
N VAL A 78 12.00 44.85 -21.33
CA VAL A 78 12.06 43.40 -21.52
C VAL A 78 13.36 42.83 -20.97
N SER A 79 14.50 43.50 -21.19
CA SER A 79 15.79 43.07 -20.65
C SER A 79 15.79 43.04 -19.11
N ALA A 80 15.21 44.04 -18.46
CA ALA A 80 15.09 44.07 -17.00
C ALA A 80 14.16 42.96 -16.48
N SER A 81 13.03 42.72 -17.17
CA SER A 81 12.10 41.62 -16.86
C SER A 81 12.73 40.25 -17.05
N TRP A 82 13.50 40.05 -18.13
CA TRP A 82 14.24 38.82 -18.38
C TRP A 82 15.25 38.54 -17.26
N ASN A 83 16.02 39.54 -16.85
CA ASN A 83 17.00 39.42 -15.76
C ASN A 83 16.35 39.02 -14.44
N TYR A 84 15.17 39.55 -14.11
CA TYR A 84 14.43 39.13 -12.92
C TYR A 84 13.90 37.69 -13.06
N ASN A 85 13.25 37.36 -14.18
CA ASN A 85 12.66 36.04 -14.40
C ASN A 85 13.70 34.91 -14.46
N THR A 86 14.93 35.21 -14.89
CA THR A 86 16.03 34.25 -14.98
C THR A 86 17.02 34.36 -13.83
N ASN A 87 16.78 35.26 -12.86
CA ASN A 87 17.56 35.43 -11.63
C ASN A 87 16.78 36.26 -10.59
N ILE A 88 15.97 35.59 -9.76
CA ILE A 88 15.06 36.24 -8.81
C ILE A 88 15.87 36.81 -7.63
N THR A 89 16.00 38.13 -7.58
CA THR A 89 16.66 38.88 -6.48
C THR A 89 15.96 40.21 -6.23
N ASP A 90 16.08 40.75 -5.01
CA ASP A 90 15.57 42.09 -4.66
C ASP A 90 16.14 43.19 -5.57
N HIS A 91 17.39 43.03 -6.02
CA HIS A 91 18.03 43.96 -6.95
C HIS A 91 17.34 43.94 -8.33
N ASN A 92 17.18 42.75 -8.91
CA ASN A 92 16.55 42.59 -10.23
C ASN A 92 15.07 42.96 -10.19
N SER A 93 14.36 42.69 -9.09
CA SER A 93 12.97 43.14 -8.88
C SER A 93 12.86 44.66 -8.98
N LYS A 94 13.75 45.41 -8.29
CA LYS A 94 13.75 46.88 -8.36
C LYS A 94 14.09 47.40 -9.76
N LEU A 95 15.02 46.76 -10.46
CA LEU A 95 15.36 47.13 -11.84
C LEU A 95 14.18 46.91 -12.79
N GLN A 96 13.51 45.75 -12.68
CA GLN A 96 12.31 45.44 -13.45
C GLN A 96 11.21 46.47 -13.20
N VAL A 97 10.92 46.78 -11.94
CA VAL A 97 9.92 47.79 -11.58
C VAL A 97 10.28 49.15 -12.16
N ASN A 98 11.52 49.60 -12.04
CA ASN A 98 11.95 50.88 -12.58
C ASN A 98 11.83 50.93 -14.12
N ALA A 99 12.24 49.88 -14.81
CA ALA A 99 12.14 49.82 -16.27
C ALA A 99 10.68 49.78 -16.75
N SER A 100 9.80 49.06 -16.04
CA SER A 100 8.37 49.06 -16.30
C SER A 100 7.73 50.45 -16.10
N LEU A 101 8.18 51.22 -15.10
CA LEU A 101 7.74 52.61 -14.91
C LEU A 101 8.20 53.54 -16.04
N GLU A 102 9.40 53.35 -16.56
CA GLU A 102 9.92 54.11 -17.70
C GLU A 102 9.16 53.77 -18.99
N GLU A 103 8.90 52.49 -19.27
CA GLU A 103 8.06 52.06 -20.40
C GLU A 103 6.65 52.65 -20.32
N GLN A 104 6.08 52.65 -19.11
CA GLN A 104 4.76 53.20 -18.86
C GLN A 104 4.69 54.71 -19.05
N ALA A 105 5.69 55.45 -18.57
CA ALA A 105 5.80 56.88 -18.79
C ALA A 105 5.98 57.20 -20.28
N PHE A 106 6.73 56.37 -21.02
CA PHE A 106 6.89 56.47 -22.47
C PHE A 106 5.54 56.31 -23.17
N ALA A 107 4.79 55.25 -22.87
CA ALA A 107 3.47 55.02 -23.45
C ALA A 107 2.48 56.17 -23.15
N GLU A 108 2.52 56.73 -21.93
CA GLU A 108 1.71 57.89 -21.55
C GLU A 108 2.11 59.17 -22.28
N ALA A 109 3.41 59.45 -22.42
CA ALA A 109 3.91 60.63 -23.10
C ALA A 109 3.53 60.61 -24.59
N TRP A 110 3.76 59.47 -25.26
CA TRP A 110 3.44 59.30 -26.68
C TRP A 110 1.93 59.22 -26.93
N GLY A 111 1.19 58.45 -26.14
CA GLY A 111 -0.27 58.41 -26.21
C GLY A 111 -0.92 59.76 -25.89
N GLY A 112 -0.38 60.50 -24.91
CA GLY A 112 -0.78 61.86 -24.57
C GLY A 112 -0.49 62.86 -25.69
N LYS A 113 0.66 62.74 -26.36
CA LYS A 113 1.02 63.58 -27.51
C LYS A 113 0.14 63.31 -28.72
N ALA A 114 -0.14 62.04 -29.02
CA ALA A 114 -1.09 61.66 -30.07
C ALA A 114 -2.46 62.31 -29.81
N LYS A 115 -2.95 62.19 -28.57
CA LYS A 115 -4.20 62.81 -28.09
C LYS A 115 -4.16 64.36 -28.14
N GLN A 116 -3.02 65.00 -27.90
CA GLN A 116 -2.84 66.46 -27.88
C GLN A 116 -2.75 67.10 -29.27
N VAL A 117 -2.02 66.49 -30.20
CA VAL A 117 -1.74 67.05 -31.54
C VAL A 117 -2.87 66.72 -32.50
N PHE A 118 -3.41 65.51 -32.41
CA PHE A 118 -4.50 65.05 -33.26
C PHE A 118 -5.81 65.31 -32.49
N THR A 119 -6.56 66.30 -32.95
CA THR A 119 -7.76 66.83 -32.28
C THR A 119 -8.80 65.74 -31.99
N THR A 120 -9.50 65.84 -30.87
CA THR A 120 -10.90 65.33 -30.74
C THR A 120 -11.93 66.48 -30.70
N ASP A 121 -11.55 67.70 -31.09
CA ASP A 121 -12.17 69.02 -30.81
C ASP A 121 -12.30 69.47 -29.33
N VAL A 122 -11.39 69.20 -28.38
CA VAL A 122 -10.12 68.50 -28.27
C VAL A 122 -9.99 68.28 -26.77
N LEU A 123 -10.28 67.07 -26.28
CA LEU A 123 -10.07 66.66 -24.88
C LEU A 123 -10.42 67.74 -23.84
N ASN A 124 -11.46 68.52 -24.15
CA ASN A 124 -11.98 69.62 -23.35
C ASN A 124 -12.90 68.95 -22.33
N SER A 125 -12.51 68.68 -21.09
CA SER A 125 -12.03 69.66 -20.13
C SER A 125 -11.84 68.94 -18.80
N LEU A 126 -10.68 69.10 -18.13
CA LEU A 126 -10.49 69.25 -16.67
C LEU A 126 -8.98 69.24 -16.29
N PRO A 127 -8.60 69.82 -15.12
CA PRO A 127 -7.27 70.33 -14.81
C PRO A 127 -6.52 69.45 -13.78
N ASP A 128 -5.43 68.84 -14.23
CA ASP A 128 -4.37 68.07 -13.57
C ASP A 128 -4.66 67.02 -12.45
N PRO A 129 -4.91 65.77 -12.86
CA PRO A 129 -4.83 64.54 -12.04
C PRO A 129 -3.53 63.73 -12.22
N LYS A 130 -2.53 64.20 -12.99
CA LYS A 130 -1.40 63.36 -13.45
C LYS A 130 -0.45 62.95 -12.32
N ASP A 131 -0.27 63.78 -11.30
CA ASP A 131 0.59 63.45 -10.15
C ASP A 131 -0.08 62.47 -9.16
N LYS A 132 -1.42 62.34 -9.20
CA LYS A 132 -2.17 61.32 -8.45
C LYS A 132 -2.27 60.00 -9.25
N LYS A 133 -2.37 60.10 -10.58
CA LYS A 133 -2.40 58.99 -11.55
C LYS A 133 -1.07 58.23 -11.61
N LEU A 134 0.07 58.94 -11.50
CA LEU A 134 1.40 58.33 -11.43
C LEU A 134 1.63 57.57 -10.12
N MET A 135 1.14 58.06 -8.98
CA MET A 135 1.23 57.34 -7.70
C MET A 135 0.33 56.10 -7.63
N GLU A 136 -0.88 56.13 -8.20
CA GLU A 136 -1.77 54.95 -8.24
C GLU A 136 -1.25 53.86 -9.22
N LYS A 137 -0.52 54.24 -10.28
CA LYS A 137 0.11 53.33 -11.25
C LYS A 137 1.40 52.69 -10.74
N ILE A 138 2.21 53.43 -9.97
CA ILE A 138 3.36 52.87 -9.22
C ILE A 138 2.87 51.82 -8.20
N MET A 139 1.74 52.09 -7.52
CA MET A 139 1.12 51.13 -6.59
C MET A 139 0.61 49.87 -7.32
N TYR A 140 0.07 50.00 -8.53
CA TYR A 140 -0.36 48.85 -9.37
C TYR A 140 0.80 47.91 -9.71
N ASN A 141 1.91 48.43 -10.26
CA ASN A 141 3.08 47.62 -10.62
C ASN A 141 3.76 47.00 -9.38
N THR A 142 3.76 47.72 -8.25
CA THR A 142 4.34 47.21 -6.99
C THR A 142 3.50 46.09 -6.38
N ILE A 143 2.16 46.21 -6.38
CA ILE A 143 1.26 45.16 -5.87
C ILE A 143 1.35 43.92 -6.76
N LEU A 144 1.38 44.08 -8.09
CA LEU A 144 1.54 42.97 -9.03
C LEU A 144 2.86 42.22 -8.77
N SER A 145 3.98 42.94 -8.70
CA SER A 145 5.30 42.35 -8.38
C SER A 145 5.33 41.65 -7.01
N THR A 146 4.63 42.22 -6.01
CA THR A 146 4.52 41.60 -4.67
C THR A 146 3.73 40.30 -4.72
N MET A 147 2.59 40.29 -5.42
CA MET A 147 1.77 39.08 -5.60
C MET A 147 2.53 37.99 -6.37
N ASP A 148 3.25 38.37 -7.43
CA ASP A 148 4.12 37.46 -8.21
C ASP A 148 5.26 36.87 -7.36
N ASN A 149 5.88 37.69 -6.50
CA ASN A 149 6.93 37.23 -5.60
C ASN A 149 6.40 36.25 -4.54
N ILE A 150 5.24 36.55 -3.94
CA ILE A 150 4.57 35.64 -3.00
C ILE A 150 4.32 34.28 -3.66
N TYR A 151 3.76 34.27 -4.87
CA TYR A 151 3.50 33.04 -5.61
C TYR A 151 4.80 32.27 -5.91
N SER A 152 5.80 32.95 -6.46
CA SER A 152 7.03 32.33 -6.98
C SER A 152 7.96 31.80 -5.88
N THR A 153 7.81 32.29 -4.65
CA THR A 153 8.67 31.91 -3.51
C THR A 153 7.98 31.02 -2.48
N ALA A 154 6.68 30.73 -2.65
CA ALA A 154 5.91 29.86 -1.76
C ALA A 154 6.50 28.44 -1.70
N LYS A 155 6.53 27.85 -0.50
CA LYS A 155 7.01 26.48 -0.28
C LYS A 155 6.18 25.77 0.78
N VAL A 156 5.87 24.49 0.54
CA VAL A 156 5.15 23.63 1.48
C VAL A 156 6.13 22.89 2.38
N ARG A 157 5.88 22.82 3.69
CA ARG A 157 6.81 22.22 4.66
C ARG A 157 6.18 21.02 5.38
N PRO A 158 6.33 19.79 4.87
CA PRO A 158 5.84 18.58 5.55
C PRO A 158 6.55 18.31 6.89
N GLN A 159 7.80 18.75 7.03
CA GLN A 159 8.61 18.61 8.23
C GLN A 159 9.51 19.86 8.39
N PRO A 160 10.02 20.16 9.60
CA PRO A 160 10.83 21.37 9.82
C PRO A 160 12.04 21.53 8.89
N ASN A 161 12.63 20.41 8.45
CA ASN A 161 13.83 20.38 7.60
C ASN A 161 13.56 20.05 6.12
N ILE A 162 12.29 19.84 5.74
CA ILE A 162 11.91 19.46 4.37
C ILE A 162 11.01 20.57 3.82
N SER A 163 11.33 21.03 2.61
CA SER A 163 10.58 22.06 1.91
C SER A 163 10.33 21.60 0.48
N TRP A 164 9.07 21.61 0.05
CA TRP A 164 8.66 21.30 -1.32
C TRP A 164 8.34 22.61 -2.04
N SER A 165 9.02 22.87 -3.15
CA SER A 165 8.64 23.92 -4.08
C SER A 165 7.60 23.39 -5.08
N LEU A 166 6.93 24.29 -5.80
CA LEU A 166 5.99 23.88 -6.84
C LEU A 166 6.65 22.94 -7.85
N ASP A 167 7.82 23.35 -8.37
CA ASP A 167 8.62 22.59 -9.31
C ASP A 167 10.07 22.42 -8.81
N PRO A 168 10.56 21.16 -8.68
CA PRO A 168 9.94 19.93 -9.17
C PRO A 168 9.03 19.22 -8.16
N GLU A 169 9.13 19.46 -6.85
CA GLU A 169 8.65 18.49 -5.85
C GLU A 169 7.13 18.29 -5.84
N LEU A 170 6.34 19.37 -5.76
CA LEU A 170 4.87 19.23 -5.69
C LEU A 170 4.30 18.74 -7.01
N THR A 171 4.80 19.23 -8.14
CA THR A 171 4.38 18.77 -9.47
C THR A 171 4.69 17.27 -9.66
N ASP A 172 5.85 16.80 -9.23
CA ASP A 172 6.21 15.38 -9.24
C ASP A 172 5.29 14.55 -8.34
N ILE A 173 5.02 15.01 -7.11
CA ILE A 173 4.09 14.34 -6.20
C ILE A 173 2.69 14.24 -6.83
N MET A 174 2.18 15.33 -7.38
CA MET A 174 0.87 15.34 -8.03
C MET A 174 0.84 14.40 -9.24
N ALA A 175 1.89 14.35 -10.04
CA ALA A 175 1.95 13.54 -11.24
C ALA A 175 2.05 12.03 -10.92
N ASN A 176 2.89 11.66 -9.97
CA ASN A 176 3.36 10.28 -9.77
C ASN A 176 2.79 9.60 -8.52
N SER A 177 2.41 10.33 -7.47
CA SER A 177 1.81 9.72 -6.28
C SER A 177 0.36 9.32 -6.54
N ARG A 178 -0.07 8.22 -5.91
CA ARG A 178 -1.48 7.86 -5.77
C ARG A 178 -1.92 7.70 -4.32
N SER A 179 -1.03 7.95 -3.35
CA SER A 179 -1.42 8.07 -1.94
C SER A 179 -2.36 9.25 -1.75
N TYR A 180 -3.60 8.98 -1.34
CA TYR A 180 -4.65 9.97 -1.11
C TYR A 180 -4.18 11.05 -0.12
N LYS A 181 -3.61 10.64 1.02
CA LYS A 181 -3.14 11.57 2.07
C LYS A 181 -2.02 12.47 1.58
N LYS A 182 -1.05 11.90 0.86
CA LYS A 182 0.09 12.66 0.33
C LYS A 182 -0.35 13.67 -0.74
N LEU A 183 -1.25 13.28 -1.63
CA LEU A 183 -1.85 14.18 -2.63
C LEU A 183 -2.67 15.29 -1.95
N LEU A 184 -3.44 14.96 -0.93
CA LEU A 184 -4.26 15.93 -0.18
C LEU A 184 -3.36 16.98 0.48
N TYR A 185 -2.30 16.53 1.16
CA TYR A 185 -1.34 17.42 1.82
C TYR A 185 -0.62 18.33 0.83
N ALA A 186 -0.14 17.79 -0.28
CA ALA A 186 0.53 18.56 -1.32
C ALA A 186 -0.40 19.65 -1.90
N TRP A 187 -1.64 19.28 -2.21
CA TRP A 187 -2.63 20.20 -2.74
C TRP A 187 -3.03 21.29 -1.73
N GLU A 188 -3.37 20.89 -0.50
CA GLU A 188 -3.80 21.80 0.56
C GLU A 188 -2.69 22.77 0.93
N GLY A 189 -1.48 22.25 1.16
CA GLY A 189 -0.30 23.04 1.49
C GLY A 189 -0.01 24.09 0.43
N TRP A 190 -0.01 23.73 -0.85
CA TRP A 190 0.28 24.69 -1.92
C TRP A 190 -0.75 25.83 -1.95
N HIS A 191 -2.04 25.49 -1.86
CA HIS A 191 -3.11 26.48 -1.90
C HIS A 191 -3.09 27.41 -0.68
N ASN A 192 -2.71 26.90 0.48
CA ASN A 192 -2.58 27.71 1.69
C ASN A 192 -1.38 28.66 1.60
N GLU A 193 -0.20 28.14 1.25
CA GLU A 193 1.05 28.91 1.23
C GLU A 193 1.11 29.95 0.11
N SER A 194 0.55 29.65 -1.07
CA SER A 194 0.56 30.58 -2.22
C SER A 194 -0.69 31.47 -2.27
N GLY A 195 -1.87 30.94 -1.91
CA GLY A 195 -3.15 31.63 -2.08
C GLY A 195 -3.50 32.58 -0.93
N MET A 196 -3.45 32.10 0.32
CA MET A 196 -3.91 32.89 1.48
C MET A 196 -3.20 34.25 1.63
N PRO A 197 -1.87 34.37 1.44
CA PRO A 197 -1.19 35.67 1.57
C PRO A 197 -1.64 36.71 0.52
N LEU A 198 -2.22 36.27 -0.60
CA LEU A 198 -2.69 37.15 -1.68
C LEU A 198 -4.09 37.74 -1.41
N LYS A 199 -4.83 37.19 -0.44
CA LYS A 199 -6.24 37.55 -0.17
C LYS A 199 -6.43 39.05 0.10
N GLU A 200 -5.54 39.67 0.88
CA GLU A 200 -5.64 41.10 1.23
C GLU A 200 -5.15 42.02 0.10
N LEU A 201 -4.27 41.53 -0.78
CA LEU A 201 -3.69 42.30 -1.87
C LEU A 201 -4.62 42.37 -3.09
N TYR A 202 -5.33 41.27 -3.38
CA TYR A 202 -6.09 41.12 -4.62
C TYR A 202 -7.25 42.12 -4.77
N PRO A 203 -8.10 42.43 -3.75
CA PRO A 203 -9.14 43.45 -3.87
C PRO A 203 -8.58 44.83 -4.20
N ARG A 204 -7.42 45.18 -3.62
CA ARG A 204 -6.75 46.45 -3.91
C ARG A 204 -6.20 46.48 -5.33
N PHE A 205 -5.64 45.37 -5.80
CA PHE A 205 -5.23 45.21 -7.19
C PHE A 205 -6.43 45.40 -8.16
N VAL A 206 -7.57 44.76 -7.88
CA VAL A 206 -8.80 44.88 -8.70
C VAL A 206 -9.29 46.33 -8.79
N GLU A 207 -9.31 47.06 -7.66
CA GLU A 207 -9.69 48.47 -7.63
C GLU A 207 -8.79 49.32 -8.55
N LEU A 208 -7.47 49.13 -8.45
CA LEU A 208 -6.49 49.89 -9.24
C LEU A 208 -6.57 49.54 -10.74
N SER A 209 -6.71 48.25 -11.06
CA SER A 209 -6.84 47.77 -12.44
C SER A 209 -8.10 48.34 -13.12
N ASN A 210 -9.23 48.33 -12.42
CA ASN A 210 -10.47 48.91 -12.94
C ASN A 210 -10.38 50.41 -13.14
N LYS A 211 -9.75 51.15 -12.20
CA LYS A 211 -9.50 52.58 -12.36
C LYS A 211 -8.65 52.89 -13.60
N ALA A 212 -7.63 52.07 -13.87
CA ALA A 212 -6.81 52.21 -15.07
C ALA A 212 -7.64 52.00 -16.34
N SER A 213 -8.41 50.92 -16.41
CA SER A 213 -9.26 50.57 -17.56
C SER A 213 -10.36 51.61 -17.81
N GLN A 214 -10.96 52.14 -16.74
CA GLN A 214 -11.95 53.23 -16.80
C GLN A 214 -11.36 54.54 -17.32
N ALA A 215 -10.09 54.81 -17.02
CA ALA A 215 -9.40 55.98 -17.57
C ALA A 215 -9.16 55.87 -19.09
N ASP A 216 -9.17 54.66 -19.63
CA ASP A 216 -9.04 54.37 -21.07
C ASP A 216 -10.41 54.17 -21.77
N GLY A 217 -11.51 54.35 -21.04
CA GLY A 217 -12.87 54.38 -21.59
C GLY A 217 -13.62 53.05 -21.56
N PHE A 218 -13.11 52.04 -20.85
CA PHE A 218 -13.79 50.76 -20.62
C PHE A 218 -14.54 50.75 -19.28
N ASP A 219 -15.61 49.96 -19.16
CA ASP A 219 -16.38 49.89 -17.90
C ASP A 219 -15.56 49.31 -16.73
N ASP A 220 -14.76 48.29 -17.02
CA ASP A 220 -13.86 47.59 -16.10
C ASP A 220 -12.73 46.89 -16.87
N THR A 221 -11.77 46.29 -16.15
CA THR A 221 -10.64 45.55 -16.74
C THR A 221 -11.10 44.38 -17.62
N GLY A 222 -12.16 43.69 -17.22
CA GLY A 222 -12.72 42.60 -18.03
C GLY A 222 -13.27 43.09 -19.36
N ALA A 223 -13.91 44.26 -19.40
CA ALA A 223 -14.43 44.87 -20.62
C ALA A 223 -13.30 45.24 -21.60
N GLU A 224 -12.19 45.78 -21.09
CA GLU A 224 -10.97 46.00 -21.87
C GLU A 224 -10.47 44.70 -22.51
N TRP A 225 -10.34 43.63 -21.72
CA TRP A 225 -9.82 42.34 -22.21
C TRP A 225 -10.71 41.70 -23.28
N ARG A 226 -12.03 41.79 -23.13
CA ARG A 226 -12.98 41.26 -24.12
C ARG A 226 -12.91 42.06 -25.43
N SER A 227 -12.55 43.34 -25.38
CA SER A 227 -12.41 44.17 -26.60
C SER A 227 -11.32 43.67 -27.55
N TRP A 228 -10.30 42.95 -27.05
CA TRP A 228 -9.21 42.38 -27.86
C TRP A 228 -9.68 41.29 -28.83
N TYR A 229 -10.89 40.78 -28.66
CA TYR A 229 -11.50 39.80 -29.56
C TYR A 229 -12.47 40.45 -30.56
N GLU A 230 -12.57 41.78 -30.60
CA GLU A 230 -13.28 42.54 -31.63
C GLU A 230 -14.73 42.06 -31.89
N SER A 231 -15.38 41.49 -30.86
CA SER A 231 -16.73 40.93 -30.92
C SER A 231 -17.58 41.48 -29.78
N SER A 232 -18.72 42.07 -30.13
CA SER A 232 -19.70 42.55 -29.15
C SER A 232 -20.50 41.42 -28.49
N THR A 233 -20.45 40.20 -29.03
CA THR A 233 -21.13 39.00 -28.52
C THR A 233 -20.18 37.97 -27.92
N PHE A 234 -18.92 38.35 -27.67
CA PHE A 234 -17.85 37.41 -27.32
C PHE A 234 -18.21 36.45 -26.16
N GLU A 235 -18.81 36.94 -25.06
CA GLU A 235 -19.22 36.08 -23.93
C GLU A 235 -20.22 34.98 -24.37
N GLN A 236 -21.19 35.34 -25.23
CA GLN A 236 -22.17 34.41 -25.77
C GLN A 236 -21.55 33.44 -26.77
N ASP A 237 -20.57 33.89 -27.55
CA ASP A 237 -19.85 33.06 -28.52
C ASP A 237 -19.07 31.95 -27.80
N ILE A 238 -18.35 32.28 -26.71
CA ILE A 238 -17.63 31.30 -25.88
C ILE A 238 -18.59 30.33 -25.18
N ASP A 239 -19.71 30.82 -24.63
CA ASP A 239 -20.71 29.96 -23.99
C ASP A 239 -21.31 28.93 -24.96
N ASN A 240 -21.57 29.34 -26.21
CA ASN A 240 -22.05 28.45 -27.26
C ASN A 240 -21.00 27.41 -27.67
N LEU A 241 -19.72 27.80 -27.74
CA LEU A 241 -18.62 26.87 -28.00
C LEU A 241 -18.50 25.84 -26.88
N TYR A 242 -18.58 26.25 -25.61
CA TYR A 242 -18.54 25.33 -24.48
C TYR A 242 -19.71 24.34 -24.51
N LYS A 243 -20.94 24.80 -24.76
CA LYS A 243 -22.13 23.93 -24.90
C LYS A 243 -21.99 22.88 -25.99
N THR A 244 -21.24 23.19 -27.05
CA THR A 244 -20.95 22.22 -28.13
C THR A 244 -20.05 21.08 -27.65
N ILE A 245 -19.13 21.38 -26.73
CA ILE A 245 -18.09 20.45 -26.23
C ILE A 245 -18.55 19.71 -24.96
N GLU A 246 -19.48 20.31 -24.20
CA GLU A 246 -19.99 19.79 -22.94
C GLU A 246 -20.39 18.31 -22.97
N PRO A 247 -21.10 17.77 -23.99
CA PRO A 247 -21.42 16.34 -24.03
C PRO A 247 -20.21 15.40 -24.01
N LEU A 248 -19.11 15.79 -24.67
CA LEU A 248 -17.86 15.03 -24.65
C LEU A 248 -17.19 15.13 -23.27
N TYR A 249 -17.14 16.33 -22.69
CA TYR A 249 -16.57 16.54 -21.35
C TYR A 249 -17.31 15.73 -20.27
N LEU A 250 -18.64 15.73 -20.28
CA LEU A 250 -19.46 14.98 -19.33
C LEU A 250 -19.19 13.46 -19.40
N ASN A 251 -18.96 12.94 -20.61
CA ASN A 251 -18.61 11.55 -20.81
C ASN A 251 -17.19 11.23 -20.32
N LEU A 252 -16.22 12.10 -20.59
CA LEU A 252 -14.86 11.96 -20.07
C LEU A 252 -14.86 11.99 -18.53
N HIS A 253 -15.55 12.95 -17.93
CA HIS A 253 -15.68 13.09 -16.47
C HIS A 253 -16.29 11.86 -15.82
N ALA A 254 -17.42 11.34 -16.34
CA ALA A 254 -18.07 10.15 -15.81
C ALA A 254 -17.15 8.92 -15.84
N PHE A 255 -16.41 8.72 -16.93
CA PHE A 255 -15.43 7.64 -17.05
C PHE A 255 -14.32 7.76 -16.00
N VAL A 256 -13.70 8.95 -15.89
CA VAL A 256 -12.61 9.21 -14.93
C VAL A 256 -13.08 9.04 -13.50
N ARG A 257 -14.25 9.60 -13.15
CA ARG A 257 -14.85 9.46 -11.81
C ARG A 257 -15.04 8.00 -11.42
N ARG A 258 -15.50 7.16 -12.35
CA ARG A 258 -15.67 5.73 -12.10
C ARG A 258 -14.35 4.99 -11.91
N GLN A 259 -13.30 5.33 -12.66
CA GLN A 259 -11.99 4.71 -12.43
C GLN A 259 -11.40 5.14 -11.08
N LEU A 260 -11.51 6.42 -10.72
CA LEU A 260 -11.11 6.89 -9.39
C LEU A 260 -11.92 6.23 -8.27
N TYR A 261 -13.22 5.96 -8.49
CA TYR A 261 -14.04 5.21 -7.55
C TYR A 261 -13.51 3.78 -7.31
N LYS A 262 -13.05 3.09 -8.36
CA LYS A 262 -12.43 1.77 -8.21
C LYS A 262 -11.12 1.82 -7.42
N GLN A 263 -10.35 2.89 -7.58
CA GLN A 263 -9.05 3.08 -6.91
C GLN A 263 -9.19 3.50 -5.44
N TYR A 264 -10.04 4.49 -5.15
CA TYR A 264 -10.13 5.13 -3.83
C TYR A 264 -11.38 4.75 -3.03
N GLY A 265 -12.30 4.02 -3.65
CA GLY A 265 -13.52 3.54 -3.02
C GLY A 265 -14.60 4.59 -2.77
N PRO A 266 -15.77 4.17 -2.25
CA PRO A 266 -16.93 5.03 -2.01
C PRO A 266 -16.73 6.06 -0.89
N LYS A 267 -15.73 5.88 -0.01
CA LYS A 267 -15.41 6.84 1.05
C LYS A 267 -14.96 8.17 0.45
N TYR A 268 -14.16 8.11 -0.61
CA TYR A 268 -13.48 9.27 -1.18
C TYR A 268 -13.98 9.67 -2.56
N ILE A 269 -14.88 8.90 -3.18
CA ILE A 269 -15.48 9.21 -4.48
C ILE A 269 -16.98 8.94 -4.46
N ASN A 270 -17.78 9.95 -4.82
CA ASN A 270 -19.21 9.80 -5.05
C ASN A 270 -19.51 9.73 -6.56
N LEU A 271 -20.06 8.61 -7.05
CA LEU A 271 -20.42 8.41 -8.46
C LEU A 271 -21.49 9.37 -8.99
N LYS A 272 -22.14 10.16 -8.13
CA LYS A 272 -23.09 11.22 -8.48
C LYS A 272 -22.60 12.62 -8.14
N GLY A 273 -21.40 12.73 -7.57
CA GLY A 273 -20.81 13.99 -7.12
C GLY A 273 -19.65 14.47 -7.99
N PRO A 274 -19.09 15.65 -7.68
CA PRO A 274 -17.85 16.13 -8.29
C PRO A 274 -16.62 15.31 -7.88
N ILE A 275 -15.52 15.44 -8.63
CA ILE A 275 -14.23 14.78 -8.35
C ILE A 275 -13.37 15.69 -7.45
N PRO A 276 -12.73 15.17 -6.38
CA PRO A 276 -11.78 15.95 -5.58
C PRO A 276 -10.55 16.39 -6.39
N ALA A 277 -10.21 17.68 -6.36
CA ALA A 277 -9.17 18.26 -7.22
C ALA A 277 -7.79 17.56 -7.13
N HIS A 278 -7.36 17.19 -5.93
CA HIS A 278 -6.05 16.58 -5.69
C HIS A 278 -5.81 15.21 -6.35
N LEU A 279 -6.85 14.54 -6.85
CA LEU A 279 -6.73 13.19 -7.44
C LEU A 279 -6.49 13.19 -8.95
N LEU A 280 -6.42 14.37 -9.56
CA LEU A 280 -6.43 14.52 -11.03
C LEU A 280 -5.02 14.72 -11.62
N GLY A 281 -3.97 14.45 -10.85
CA GLY A 281 -2.60 14.39 -11.36
C GLY A 281 -1.93 15.76 -11.58
N ASN A 282 -2.64 16.85 -11.29
CA ASN A 282 -2.19 18.22 -11.54
C ASN A 282 -2.61 19.13 -10.36
N MET A 283 -1.73 20.03 -9.92
CA MET A 283 -1.96 20.91 -8.76
C MET A 283 -3.30 21.68 -8.84
N TRP A 284 -3.70 22.09 -10.05
CA TRP A 284 -4.95 22.84 -10.27
C TRP A 284 -6.06 21.97 -10.86
N ALA A 285 -5.80 20.69 -11.12
CA ALA A 285 -6.68 19.80 -11.87
C ALA A 285 -7.09 20.36 -13.26
N GLN A 286 -6.18 21.09 -13.90
CA GLN A 286 -6.44 21.69 -15.22
C GLN A 286 -6.28 20.70 -16.37
N THR A 287 -5.39 19.71 -16.22
CA THR A 287 -5.21 18.59 -17.14
C THR A 287 -5.16 17.31 -16.33
N TRP A 288 -5.58 16.19 -16.91
CA TRP A 288 -5.71 14.89 -16.25
C TRP A 288 -4.82 13.81 -16.90
N ASN A 289 -3.88 14.20 -17.76
CA ASN A 289 -2.98 13.28 -18.47
C ASN A 289 -2.07 12.49 -17.51
N ASN A 290 -1.68 13.06 -16.38
CA ASN A 290 -0.81 12.39 -15.40
C ASN A 290 -1.47 11.18 -14.73
N ILE A 291 -2.81 11.09 -14.73
CA ILE A 291 -3.53 9.90 -14.24
C ILE A 291 -3.83 8.88 -15.34
N TYR A 292 -3.32 9.08 -16.56
CA TYR A 292 -3.64 8.23 -17.70
C TYR A 292 -3.35 6.75 -17.46
N GLY A 293 -2.31 6.40 -16.70
CA GLY A 293 -2.01 5.01 -16.32
C GLY A 293 -3.19 4.27 -15.66
N MET A 294 -4.02 4.96 -14.88
CA MET A 294 -5.25 4.40 -14.28
C MET A 294 -6.45 4.41 -15.23
N MET A 295 -6.34 5.12 -16.35
CA MET A 295 -7.41 5.34 -17.31
C MET A 295 -7.28 4.47 -18.56
N ILE A 296 -6.15 3.76 -18.74
CA ILE A 296 -5.86 2.94 -19.93
C ILE A 296 -6.96 1.89 -20.13
N PRO A 297 -7.74 1.98 -21.22
CA PRO A 297 -8.80 1.03 -21.46
C PRO A 297 -8.32 -0.33 -21.95
N PHE A 298 -7.22 -0.35 -22.70
CA PHE A 298 -6.64 -1.55 -23.29
C PHE A 298 -5.16 -1.67 -22.86
N PRO A 299 -4.87 -2.23 -21.68
CA PRO A 299 -3.51 -2.25 -21.09
C PRO A 299 -2.53 -3.15 -21.86
N ASP A 300 -3.03 -4.17 -22.57
CA ASP A 300 -2.20 -5.08 -23.38
C ASP A 300 -1.74 -4.46 -24.71
N LYS A 301 -2.20 -3.24 -25.02
CA LYS A 301 -1.81 -2.49 -26.22
C LYS A 301 -0.70 -1.50 -25.90
N PRO A 302 0.26 -1.28 -26.81
CA PRO A 302 1.35 -0.34 -26.59
C PRO A 302 0.79 1.07 -26.36
N ASN A 303 1.24 1.70 -25.27
CA ASN A 303 1.00 3.12 -25.02
C ASN A 303 2.08 3.95 -25.74
N ILE A 304 1.68 5.05 -26.37
CA ILE A 304 2.60 5.93 -27.08
C ILE A 304 3.23 6.88 -26.05
N ASP A 305 4.30 6.43 -25.42
CA ASP A 305 5.24 7.24 -24.64
C ASP A 305 6.68 6.91 -25.07
N VAL A 306 7.37 7.91 -25.60
CA VAL A 306 8.72 7.77 -26.15
C VAL A 306 9.80 8.23 -25.18
N THR A 307 9.46 8.54 -23.92
CA THR A 307 10.41 9.08 -22.93
C THR A 307 11.61 8.16 -22.73
N ASN A 308 11.39 6.87 -22.47
CA ASN A 308 12.47 5.89 -22.30
C ASN A 308 13.35 5.77 -23.57
N GLU A 309 12.76 5.94 -24.74
CA GLU A 309 13.48 5.87 -26.02
C GLU A 309 14.31 7.14 -26.25
N MET A 310 13.78 8.32 -25.92
CA MET A 310 14.52 9.58 -25.92
C MET A 310 15.73 9.52 -24.98
N GLU A 311 15.53 8.99 -23.77
CA GLU A 311 16.62 8.77 -22.80
C GLU A 311 17.65 7.77 -23.32
N ARG A 312 17.21 6.65 -23.90
CA ARG A 312 18.09 5.63 -24.50
C ARG A 312 18.92 6.19 -25.65
N GLN A 313 18.36 7.09 -26.45
CA GLN A 313 19.06 7.79 -27.54
C GLN A 313 19.92 8.97 -27.06
N GLY A 314 19.93 9.29 -25.76
CA GLY A 314 20.74 10.36 -25.19
C GLY A 314 20.24 11.77 -25.52
N TYR A 315 18.92 11.96 -25.63
CA TYR A 315 18.32 13.28 -25.80
C TYR A 315 18.70 14.21 -24.64
N ASN A 316 18.83 15.49 -24.95
CA ASN A 316 18.96 16.57 -23.98
C ASN A 316 18.10 17.77 -24.43
N ALA A 317 17.96 18.80 -23.59
CA ALA A 317 17.12 19.96 -23.90
C ALA A 317 17.48 20.58 -25.27
N THR A 318 18.76 20.87 -25.54
CA THR A 318 19.19 21.45 -26.82
C THR A 318 18.81 20.57 -28.02
N HIS A 319 18.95 19.24 -27.91
CA HIS A 319 18.52 18.31 -28.95
C HIS A 319 17.01 18.44 -29.21
N MET A 320 16.17 18.48 -28.16
CA MET A 320 14.72 18.64 -28.30
C MET A 320 14.34 19.93 -29.03
N PHE A 321 15.01 21.05 -28.72
CA PHE A 321 14.81 22.32 -29.44
C PHE A 321 15.27 22.25 -30.90
N ARG A 322 16.33 21.48 -31.22
CA ARG A 322 16.78 21.29 -32.60
C ARG A 322 15.80 20.44 -33.41
N VAL A 323 15.21 19.40 -32.80
CA VAL A 323 14.13 18.61 -33.43
C VAL A 323 12.92 19.50 -33.72
N ALA A 324 12.56 20.37 -32.78
CA ALA A 324 11.50 21.33 -33.02
C ALA A 324 11.83 22.34 -34.13
N GLU A 325 13.04 22.93 -34.18
CA GLU A 325 13.50 23.77 -35.29
C GLU A 325 13.38 23.07 -36.65
N GLU A 326 13.78 21.80 -36.70
CA GLU A 326 13.71 20.96 -37.91
C GLU A 326 12.26 20.76 -38.37
N PHE A 327 11.32 20.62 -37.44
CA PHE A 327 9.90 20.58 -37.76
C PHE A 327 9.44 21.86 -38.48
N PHE A 328 9.73 23.04 -37.92
CA PHE A 328 9.32 24.33 -38.52
C PHE A 328 9.98 24.59 -39.88
N THR A 329 11.28 24.35 -39.99
CA THR A 329 12.03 24.55 -41.23
C THR A 329 11.57 23.59 -42.33
N SER A 330 11.15 22.37 -41.96
CA SER A 330 10.54 21.42 -42.91
C SER A 330 9.26 21.95 -43.58
N LEU A 331 8.54 22.86 -42.92
CA LEU A 331 7.36 23.55 -43.45
C LEU A 331 7.72 24.76 -44.32
N GLY A 332 8.99 25.15 -44.39
CA GLY A 332 9.44 26.36 -45.09
C GLY A 332 9.35 27.65 -44.26
N LEU A 333 9.33 27.53 -42.93
CA LEU A 333 9.46 28.65 -41.99
C LEU A 333 10.95 28.94 -41.70
N ASP A 334 11.23 30.08 -41.08
CA ASP A 334 12.60 30.58 -40.91
C ASP A 334 13.37 29.80 -39.83
N GLU A 335 14.69 29.68 -39.96
CA GLU A 335 15.57 29.08 -38.92
C GLU A 335 15.64 29.98 -37.67
N MET A 336 15.94 29.40 -36.50
CA MET A 336 16.15 30.19 -35.29
C MET A 336 17.45 30.99 -35.41
N PRO A 337 17.47 32.28 -35.02
CA PRO A 337 18.68 33.10 -35.07
C PRO A 337 19.75 32.60 -34.09
N GLN A 338 21.01 32.98 -34.30
CA GLN A 338 22.11 32.55 -33.43
C GLN A 338 21.93 33.05 -31.99
N GLU A 339 21.46 34.29 -31.83
CA GLU A 339 21.16 34.91 -30.55
C GLU A 339 20.16 34.09 -29.72
N PHE A 340 19.20 33.41 -30.35
CA PHE A 340 18.27 32.51 -29.66
C PHE A 340 19.01 31.39 -28.93
N TRP A 341 19.98 30.77 -29.59
CA TRP A 341 20.75 29.65 -29.04
C TRP A 341 21.74 30.09 -27.95
N ASP A 342 22.35 31.26 -28.14
CA ASP A 342 23.38 31.77 -27.24
C ASP A 342 22.78 32.30 -25.92
N GLU A 343 21.55 32.83 -25.97
CA GLU A 343 21.00 33.65 -24.88
C GLU A 343 19.72 33.07 -24.22
N SER A 344 19.08 32.05 -24.80
CA SER A 344 17.91 31.39 -24.18
C SER A 344 18.30 30.56 -22.96
N MET A 345 17.39 30.49 -21.99
CA MET A 345 17.52 29.60 -20.84
C MET A 345 16.72 28.32 -21.11
N LEU A 346 17.37 27.31 -21.69
CA LEU A 346 16.74 26.03 -22.05
C LEU A 346 16.78 24.99 -20.90
N VAL A 347 17.55 25.26 -19.84
CA VAL A 347 17.68 24.42 -18.64
C VAL A 347 17.79 25.31 -17.40
N LYS A 348 17.36 24.81 -16.24
CA LYS A 348 17.51 25.53 -14.96
C LYS A 348 19.00 25.64 -14.57
N PRO A 349 19.54 26.85 -14.34
CA PRO A 349 20.90 27.03 -13.85
C PRO A 349 21.07 26.56 -12.40
N GLU A 350 22.20 25.94 -12.05
CA GLU A 350 22.49 25.56 -10.67
C GLU A 350 22.65 26.78 -9.74
N GLY A 351 22.12 26.69 -8.52
CA GLY A 351 22.28 27.71 -7.48
C GLY A 351 21.51 29.02 -7.70
N ARG A 352 20.60 29.07 -8.66
CA ARG A 352 19.82 30.26 -9.00
C ARG A 352 18.31 30.00 -8.93
N GLU A 353 17.58 30.87 -8.23
CA GLU A 353 16.12 30.85 -8.25
C GLU A 353 15.61 31.58 -9.51
N VAL A 354 14.72 30.92 -10.27
CA VAL A 354 14.22 31.37 -11.57
C VAL A 354 12.73 31.04 -11.68
N VAL A 355 12.02 31.74 -12.56
CA VAL A 355 10.65 31.39 -12.92
C VAL A 355 10.71 30.28 -13.98
N CYS A 356 10.42 29.03 -13.60
CA CYS A 356 10.53 27.87 -14.50
C CYS A 356 9.38 27.72 -15.51
N HIS A 357 8.30 28.50 -15.39
CA HIS A 357 7.23 28.50 -16.37
C HIS A 357 7.76 28.89 -17.76
N ALA A 358 7.51 28.02 -18.74
CA ALA A 358 7.91 28.20 -20.13
C ALA A 358 7.34 29.51 -20.69
N SER A 359 8.17 30.27 -21.43
CA SER A 359 7.73 31.49 -22.11
C SER A 359 8.72 31.89 -23.21
N ALA A 360 8.19 32.41 -24.31
CA ALA A 360 8.94 33.06 -25.38
C ALA A 360 8.93 34.60 -25.24
N TRP A 361 10.01 35.26 -25.68
CA TRP A 361 10.24 36.69 -25.51
C TRP A 361 10.76 37.35 -26.81
N ASP A 362 10.11 38.45 -27.23
CA ASP A 362 10.61 39.40 -28.24
C ASP A 362 11.30 40.56 -27.51
N PHE A 363 12.58 40.78 -27.79
CA PHE A 363 13.34 41.89 -27.21
C PHE A 363 13.17 43.20 -28.00
N TYR A 364 12.30 43.22 -29.01
CA TYR A 364 11.89 44.39 -29.80
C TYR A 364 13.01 45.02 -30.65
N ASN A 365 14.18 44.40 -30.75
CA ASN A 365 15.31 44.86 -31.58
C ASN A 365 15.40 44.15 -32.95
N ARG A 366 14.39 43.35 -33.31
CA ARG A 366 14.26 42.55 -34.55
C ARG A 366 15.28 41.43 -34.73
N LYS A 367 16.12 41.15 -33.73
CA LYS A 367 17.20 40.16 -33.80
C LYS A 367 17.16 39.15 -32.67
N ASP A 368 16.88 39.62 -31.46
CA ASP A 368 16.97 38.86 -30.22
C ASP A 368 15.58 38.36 -29.80
N PHE A 369 15.44 37.04 -29.84
CA PHE A 369 14.23 36.32 -29.46
C PHE A 369 14.67 35.13 -28.61
N ARG A 370 14.04 34.93 -27.45
CA ARG A 370 14.53 33.95 -26.46
C ARG A 370 13.41 33.12 -25.87
N ILE A 371 13.73 31.91 -25.41
CA ILE A 371 12.86 31.08 -24.58
C ILE A 371 13.47 30.91 -23.19
N LYS A 372 12.62 31.01 -22.17
CA LYS A 372 12.94 30.64 -20.79
C LYS A 372 12.12 29.42 -20.41
N GLN A 373 12.77 28.28 -20.23
CA GLN A 373 12.15 27.01 -19.83
C GLN A 373 13.14 26.16 -19.02
N CYS A 374 12.65 25.48 -17.97
CA CYS A 374 13.42 24.49 -17.21
C CYS A 374 13.22 23.09 -17.80
N THR A 375 13.68 22.84 -19.03
CA THR A 375 13.34 21.62 -19.79
C THR A 375 13.96 20.36 -19.20
N THR A 376 13.13 19.32 -19.03
CA THR A 376 13.54 17.94 -18.72
C THR A 376 13.28 17.03 -19.92
N VAL A 377 13.99 15.90 -20.02
CA VAL A 377 13.89 14.99 -21.17
C VAL A 377 12.70 14.05 -20.97
N ASN A 378 11.56 14.40 -21.56
CA ASN A 378 10.39 13.53 -21.66
C ASN A 378 9.48 13.97 -22.81
N MET A 379 8.50 13.13 -23.14
CA MET A 379 7.56 13.38 -24.23
C MET A 379 6.69 14.63 -24.03
N GLU A 380 6.28 14.94 -22.80
CA GLU A 380 5.47 16.14 -22.51
C GLU A 380 6.28 17.42 -22.79
N GLN A 381 7.52 17.47 -22.32
CA GLN A 381 8.42 18.58 -22.58
C GLN A 381 8.79 18.69 -24.07
N LEU A 382 8.82 17.58 -24.83
CA LEU A 382 8.96 17.65 -26.28
C LEU A 382 7.84 18.46 -26.91
N PHE A 383 6.60 18.31 -26.43
CA PHE A 383 5.47 19.11 -26.90
C PHE A 383 5.56 20.57 -26.47
N THR A 384 5.93 20.84 -25.21
CA THR A 384 6.14 22.21 -24.72
C THR A 384 7.20 22.94 -25.55
N VAL A 385 8.30 22.28 -25.89
CA VAL A 385 9.35 22.86 -26.73
C VAL A 385 8.82 23.27 -28.11
N HIS A 386 8.02 22.41 -28.77
CA HIS A 386 7.39 22.76 -30.04
C HIS A 386 6.41 23.93 -29.90
N HIS A 387 5.65 23.99 -28.80
CA HIS A 387 4.74 25.10 -28.50
C HIS A 387 5.48 26.43 -28.39
N GLU A 388 6.50 26.51 -27.53
CA GLU A 388 7.24 27.75 -27.29
C GLU A 388 8.01 28.22 -28.53
N MET A 389 8.55 27.29 -29.33
CA MET A 389 9.19 27.63 -30.60
C MET A 389 8.20 28.17 -31.64
N GLY A 390 6.91 27.81 -31.52
CA GLY A 390 5.84 28.41 -32.32
C GLY A 390 5.68 29.91 -32.06
N HIS A 391 5.84 30.35 -30.81
CA HIS A 391 5.84 31.77 -30.45
C HIS A 391 7.03 32.50 -31.05
N ILE A 392 8.23 31.89 -31.03
CA ILE A 392 9.41 32.48 -31.67
C ILE A 392 9.21 32.62 -33.19
N GLN A 393 8.59 31.64 -33.85
CA GLN A 393 8.22 31.78 -35.27
C GLN A 393 7.27 32.93 -35.51
N TYR A 394 6.30 33.15 -34.61
CA TYR A 394 5.42 34.32 -34.66
C TYR A 394 6.25 35.61 -34.68
N TYR A 395 7.24 35.71 -33.78
CA TYR A 395 8.12 36.88 -33.67
C TYR A 395 8.96 37.09 -34.92
N LEU A 396 9.56 36.01 -35.45
CA LEU A 396 10.38 36.06 -36.65
C LEU A 396 9.59 36.54 -37.88
N GLN A 397 8.34 36.11 -38.03
CA GLN A 397 7.52 36.44 -39.21
C GLN A 397 6.97 37.87 -39.19
N TYR A 398 6.70 38.46 -38.02
CA TYR A 398 6.21 39.84 -37.93
C TYR A 398 7.26 40.87 -37.52
N LYS A 399 8.53 40.49 -37.31
CA LYS A 399 9.56 41.37 -36.75
C LYS A 399 9.74 42.68 -37.52
N ASP A 400 9.34 42.72 -38.78
CA ASP A 400 9.42 43.92 -39.61
C ASP A 400 8.19 44.84 -39.55
N GLN A 401 7.11 44.38 -38.92
CA GLN A 401 5.93 45.20 -38.62
C GLN A 401 6.29 46.30 -37.60
N PRO A 402 5.53 47.41 -37.59
CA PRO A 402 5.55 48.35 -36.48
C PRO A 402 5.31 47.66 -35.14
N VAL A 403 5.98 48.12 -34.07
CA VAL A 403 5.91 47.57 -32.70
C VAL A 403 4.47 47.40 -32.22
N GLY A 404 3.57 48.34 -32.57
CA GLY A 404 2.14 48.25 -32.22
C GLY A 404 1.37 47.10 -32.88
N PHE A 405 1.92 46.46 -33.91
CA PHE A 405 1.34 45.30 -34.59
C PHE A 405 2.10 43.99 -34.33
N ARG A 406 3.21 44.02 -33.57
CA ARG A 406 4.01 42.84 -33.19
C ARG A 406 3.40 42.04 -32.06
N ARG A 407 2.21 41.51 -32.33
CA ARG A 407 1.47 40.58 -31.48
C ARG A 407 0.54 39.76 -32.35
N GLY A 408 -0.02 38.66 -31.83
CA GLY A 408 -0.98 37.88 -32.59
C GLY A 408 -2.26 38.65 -32.92
N ALA A 409 -2.98 38.23 -33.97
CA ALA A 409 -4.23 38.86 -34.41
C ALA A 409 -5.24 39.05 -33.27
N ASN A 410 -5.28 38.10 -32.34
CA ASN A 410 -5.77 38.26 -30.97
C ASN A 410 -4.95 37.33 -30.04
N PRO A 411 -5.11 37.39 -28.71
CA PRO A 411 -4.34 36.55 -27.81
C PRO A 411 -4.49 35.04 -28.07
N GLY A 412 -5.67 34.57 -28.47
CA GLY A 412 -5.91 33.16 -28.78
C GLY A 412 -5.22 32.68 -30.06
N PHE A 413 -5.03 33.55 -31.07
CA PHE A 413 -4.23 33.23 -32.26
C PHE A 413 -2.77 32.97 -31.92
N HIS A 414 -2.22 33.72 -30.98
CA HIS A 414 -0.83 33.57 -30.57
C HIS A 414 -0.61 32.19 -29.95
N GLU A 415 -1.47 31.81 -29.00
CA GLU A 415 -1.45 30.49 -28.34
C GLU A 415 -1.74 29.33 -29.32
N ALA A 416 -2.70 29.49 -30.24
CA ALA A 416 -3.16 28.42 -31.13
C ALA A 416 -2.05 27.91 -32.08
N ILE A 417 -1.14 28.79 -32.49
CA ILE A 417 -0.03 28.43 -33.38
C ILE A 417 1.02 27.60 -32.65
N GLY A 418 1.31 27.90 -31.38
CA GLY A 418 2.17 27.04 -30.56
C GLY A 418 1.55 25.64 -30.42
N ASP A 419 0.25 25.58 -30.18
CA ASP A 419 -0.45 24.32 -29.94
C ASP A 419 -0.73 23.48 -31.20
N VAL A 420 -0.92 24.08 -32.39
CA VAL A 420 -1.35 23.32 -33.58
C VAL A 420 -0.33 22.29 -34.02
N LEU A 421 0.95 22.56 -33.79
CA LEU A 421 2.05 21.69 -34.20
C LEU A 421 2.17 20.47 -33.29
N SER A 422 1.81 20.62 -32.01
CA SER A 422 1.83 19.50 -31.06
C SER A 422 0.85 18.39 -31.47
N LEU A 423 -0.21 18.70 -32.22
CA LEU A 423 -1.14 17.68 -32.76
C LEU A 423 -0.50 16.83 -33.86
N SER A 424 0.46 17.37 -34.62
CA SER A 424 1.18 16.60 -35.64
C SER A 424 2.35 15.82 -35.01
N VAL A 425 3.08 16.45 -34.09
CA VAL A 425 4.27 15.87 -33.42
C VAL A 425 3.89 14.68 -32.53
N SER A 426 2.69 14.68 -31.95
CA SER A 426 2.21 13.61 -31.08
C SER A 426 1.70 12.37 -31.83
N THR A 427 1.66 12.39 -33.17
CA THR A 427 1.16 11.23 -33.93
C THR A 427 2.18 10.11 -33.99
N PRO A 428 1.75 8.82 -33.90
CA PRO A 428 2.69 7.70 -34.04
C PRO A 428 3.44 7.70 -35.38
N LYS A 429 2.83 8.20 -36.45
CA LYS A 429 3.49 8.38 -37.75
C LYS A 429 4.66 9.36 -37.67
N HIS A 430 4.48 10.49 -36.99
CA HIS A 430 5.53 11.48 -36.82
C HIS A 430 6.68 10.93 -35.97
N LEU A 431 6.35 10.35 -34.81
CA LEU A 431 7.33 9.76 -33.90
C LEU A 431 8.15 8.65 -34.56
N GLN A 432 7.53 7.84 -35.44
CA GLN A 432 8.28 6.89 -36.28
C GLN A 432 9.22 7.61 -37.26
N THR A 433 8.74 8.67 -37.91
CA THR A 433 9.52 9.44 -38.91
C THR A 433 10.79 10.04 -38.31
N ILE A 434 10.76 10.44 -37.03
CA ILE A 434 11.93 10.95 -36.29
C ILE A 434 12.69 9.86 -35.49
N ASN A 435 12.42 8.57 -35.76
CA ASN A 435 13.04 7.39 -35.14
C ASN A 435 12.83 7.26 -33.61
N LEU A 436 11.74 7.80 -33.07
CA LEU A 436 11.32 7.58 -31.68
C LEU A 436 10.32 6.43 -31.51
N LEU A 437 9.85 5.83 -32.62
CA LEU A 437 9.04 4.60 -32.63
C LEU A 437 9.52 3.63 -33.72
N GLU A 438 9.71 2.35 -33.38
CA GLU A 438 10.18 1.33 -34.33
C GLU A 438 9.08 0.86 -35.31
N SER A 439 7.82 0.77 -34.86
CA SER A 439 6.70 0.33 -35.70
C SER A 439 5.42 1.10 -35.36
N VAL A 440 4.55 1.31 -36.36
CA VAL A 440 3.23 1.92 -36.19
C VAL A 440 2.18 0.81 -36.21
N THR A 441 1.64 0.46 -35.05
CA THR A 441 0.39 -0.29 -34.94
C THR A 441 -0.75 0.71 -34.80
N SER A 442 -1.59 0.84 -35.84
CA SER A 442 -2.84 1.61 -35.77
C SER A 442 -3.99 0.63 -35.89
N ASP A 443 -4.51 0.25 -34.73
CA ASP A 443 -5.77 -0.47 -34.57
C ASP A 443 -6.68 0.33 -33.64
N THR A 444 -7.99 0.03 -33.67
CA THR A 444 -9.00 0.78 -32.94
C THR A 444 -8.71 0.89 -31.44
N GLU A 445 -8.12 -0.13 -30.81
CA GLU A 445 -7.83 -0.13 -29.38
C GLU A 445 -6.64 0.79 -29.06
N THR A 446 -5.60 0.75 -29.90
CA THR A 446 -4.43 1.65 -29.80
C THR A 446 -4.82 3.11 -30.05
N ASP A 447 -5.66 3.36 -31.06
CA ASP A 447 -6.17 4.70 -31.37
C ASP A 447 -7.07 5.23 -30.23
N THR A 448 -7.86 4.35 -29.60
CA THR A 448 -8.68 4.70 -28.42
C THR A 448 -7.81 5.09 -27.24
N ASN A 449 -6.74 4.32 -26.97
CA ASN A 449 -5.76 4.65 -25.94
C ASN A 449 -5.17 6.05 -26.15
N TYR A 450 -4.71 6.35 -27.37
CA TYR A 450 -4.15 7.66 -27.74
C TYR A 450 -5.18 8.80 -27.59
N LEU A 451 -6.37 8.63 -28.18
CA LEU A 451 -7.42 9.67 -28.14
C LEU A 451 -7.91 9.94 -26.72
N LEU A 452 -7.95 8.94 -25.84
CA LEU A 452 -8.27 9.16 -24.43
C LEU A 452 -7.18 9.98 -23.73
N LYS A 453 -5.89 9.69 -23.96
CA LYS A 453 -4.78 10.50 -23.44
C LYS A 453 -4.91 11.95 -23.89
N MET A 454 -5.16 12.17 -25.18
CA MET A 454 -5.41 13.49 -25.75
C MET A 454 -6.65 14.18 -25.16
N ALA A 455 -7.70 13.44 -24.85
CA ALA A 455 -8.91 14.00 -24.23
C ALA A 455 -8.65 14.42 -22.77
N LEU A 456 -7.91 13.63 -21.99
CA LEU A 456 -7.50 13.98 -20.62
C LEU A 456 -6.60 15.22 -20.57
N GLU A 457 -5.88 15.54 -21.65
CA GLU A 457 -5.07 16.75 -21.74
C GLU A 457 -5.89 17.93 -22.27
N LYS A 458 -6.50 17.80 -23.45
CA LYS A 458 -7.10 18.93 -24.17
C LYS A 458 -8.55 19.19 -23.79
N ILE A 459 -9.37 18.15 -23.64
CA ILE A 459 -10.79 18.29 -23.32
C ILE A 459 -11.00 18.62 -21.83
N ALA A 460 -10.23 17.97 -20.94
CA ALA A 460 -10.31 18.23 -19.50
C ALA A 460 -10.00 19.69 -19.14
N PHE A 461 -9.14 20.35 -19.93
CA PHE A 461 -8.70 21.73 -19.72
C PHE A 461 -9.73 22.78 -20.10
N LEU A 462 -10.55 22.55 -21.13
CA LEU A 462 -11.45 23.56 -21.67
C LEU A 462 -12.38 24.22 -20.64
N PRO A 463 -13.10 23.48 -19.76
CA PRO A 463 -13.91 24.14 -18.74
C PRO A 463 -13.08 24.94 -17.74
N PHE A 464 -11.83 24.54 -17.43
CA PHE A 464 -10.92 25.34 -16.59
C PHE A 464 -10.51 26.65 -17.29
N GLY A 465 -10.11 26.54 -18.57
CA GLY A 465 -9.76 27.67 -19.42
C GLY A 465 -10.89 28.70 -19.52
N TYR A 466 -12.13 28.22 -19.57
CA TYR A 466 -13.32 29.06 -19.63
C TYR A 466 -13.64 29.72 -18.28
N LEU A 467 -13.70 28.94 -17.20
CA LEU A 467 -14.23 29.42 -15.92
C LEU A 467 -13.35 30.45 -15.20
N ILE A 468 -12.04 30.43 -15.44
CA ILE A 468 -11.11 31.36 -14.78
C ILE A 468 -11.49 32.80 -15.11
N ASP A 469 -11.60 33.13 -16.39
CA ASP A 469 -11.91 34.50 -16.78
C ASP A 469 -13.40 34.82 -16.59
N LEU A 470 -14.31 33.84 -16.61
CA LEU A 470 -15.69 34.07 -16.12
C LEU A 470 -15.70 34.58 -14.67
N TRP A 471 -14.91 33.94 -13.80
CA TRP A 471 -14.75 34.39 -12.41
C TRP A 471 -14.12 35.78 -12.36
N ARG A 472 -13.03 36.03 -13.11
CA ARG A 472 -12.34 37.34 -13.12
C ARG A 472 -13.20 38.45 -13.68
N TRP A 473 -13.99 38.22 -14.73
CA TRP A 473 -14.96 39.17 -15.24
C TRP A 473 -16.04 39.47 -14.20
N GLY A 474 -16.46 38.45 -13.42
CA GLY A 474 -17.32 38.64 -12.25
C GLY A 474 -16.69 39.53 -11.18
N VAL A 475 -15.41 39.32 -10.89
CA VAL A 475 -14.63 40.13 -9.93
C VAL A 475 -14.46 41.58 -10.40
N PHE A 476 -14.00 41.79 -11.64
CA PHE A 476 -13.77 43.14 -12.18
C PHE A 476 -15.06 43.94 -12.32
N SER A 477 -16.16 43.31 -12.72
CA SER A 477 -17.47 43.99 -12.80
C SER A 477 -18.15 44.17 -11.44
N GLY A 478 -17.62 43.59 -10.36
CA GLY A 478 -18.21 43.60 -9.02
C GLY A 478 -19.37 42.62 -8.79
N ARG A 479 -19.69 41.75 -9.78
CA ARG A 479 -20.67 40.66 -9.62
C ARG A 479 -20.24 39.61 -8.59
N THR A 480 -18.93 39.42 -8.44
CA THR A 480 -18.30 38.57 -7.42
C THR A 480 -17.53 39.49 -6.47
N PRO A 481 -18.09 39.86 -5.31
CA PRO A 481 -17.43 40.74 -4.36
C PRO A 481 -16.38 40.00 -3.51
N PRO A 482 -15.43 40.70 -2.85
CA PRO A 482 -14.32 40.10 -2.09
C PRO A 482 -14.72 39.01 -1.10
N GLU A 483 -15.85 39.17 -0.40
CA GLU A 483 -16.39 38.21 0.56
C GLU A 483 -16.94 36.92 -0.06
N ARG A 484 -16.94 36.81 -1.39
CA ARG A 484 -17.36 35.63 -2.16
C ARG A 484 -16.31 35.16 -3.16
N TYR A 485 -15.10 35.69 -3.09
CA TYR A 485 -14.03 35.31 -4.03
C TYR A 485 -13.81 33.80 -4.04
N ASN A 486 -13.78 33.15 -2.87
CA ASN A 486 -13.49 31.72 -2.81
C ASN A 486 -14.72 30.85 -3.10
N SER A 487 -15.89 31.19 -2.55
CA SER A 487 -17.13 30.43 -2.79
C SER A 487 -17.60 30.50 -4.24
N ASP A 488 -17.52 31.67 -4.90
CA ASP A 488 -17.90 31.79 -6.32
C ASP A 488 -16.89 31.07 -7.22
N TRP A 489 -15.60 31.07 -6.86
CA TRP A 489 -14.57 30.27 -7.54
C TRP A 489 -14.92 28.78 -7.52
N TRP A 490 -15.20 28.23 -6.33
CA TRP A 490 -15.56 26.82 -6.20
C TRP A 490 -16.92 26.49 -6.81
N TYR A 491 -17.89 27.40 -6.76
CA TYR A 491 -19.15 27.24 -7.48
C TYR A 491 -18.92 27.08 -8.98
N LEU A 492 -18.09 27.94 -9.59
CA LEU A 492 -17.78 27.87 -11.02
C LEU A 492 -16.95 26.62 -11.37
N ARG A 493 -15.98 26.26 -10.54
CA ARG A 493 -15.22 24.99 -10.64
C ARG A 493 -16.15 23.78 -10.64
N THR A 494 -17.07 23.70 -9.69
CA THR A 494 -18.05 22.60 -9.67
C THR A 494 -19.00 22.70 -10.86
N LYS A 495 -19.53 23.88 -11.21
CA LYS A 495 -20.50 24.05 -12.30
C LYS A 495 -19.97 23.69 -13.68
N TYR A 496 -18.72 24.04 -14.00
CA TYR A 496 -18.16 23.81 -15.33
C TYR A 496 -17.24 22.59 -15.38
N GLN A 497 -16.45 22.31 -14.33
CA GLN A 497 -15.58 21.13 -14.32
C GLN A 497 -16.16 19.92 -13.58
N GLY A 498 -17.12 20.10 -12.68
CA GLY A 498 -17.51 19.00 -11.78
C GLY A 498 -16.37 18.59 -10.86
N ILE A 499 -15.57 19.56 -10.41
CA ILE A 499 -14.45 19.37 -9.48
C ILE A 499 -14.75 20.11 -8.18
N CYS A 500 -14.56 19.44 -7.04
CA CYS A 500 -14.74 20.02 -5.71
C CYS A 500 -13.40 20.21 -4.98
N PRO A 501 -13.35 21.07 -3.95
CA PRO A 501 -12.20 21.10 -3.08
C PRO A 501 -12.10 19.77 -2.31
N PRO A 502 -10.89 19.25 -2.09
CA PRO A 502 -10.69 17.97 -1.42
C PRO A 502 -10.80 18.06 0.10
N THR A 503 -10.91 19.27 0.64
CA THR A 503 -11.21 19.57 2.04
C THR A 503 -12.16 20.76 2.08
N ARG A 504 -12.77 21.03 3.24
CA ARG A 504 -13.68 22.17 3.39
C ARG A 504 -12.90 23.48 3.24
N ARG A 505 -13.31 24.30 2.26
CA ARG A 505 -12.78 25.64 2.04
C ARG A 505 -13.75 26.72 2.52
N THR A 506 -13.21 27.79 3.09
CA THR A 506 -13.94 28.97 3.60
C THR A 506 -13.44 30.23 2.92
N GLU A 507 -14.05 31.38 3.20
CA GLU A 507 -13.57 32.68 2.71
C GLU A 507 -12.29 33.15 3.42
N ASP A 508 -11.80 32.45 4.45
CA ASP A 508 -10.44 32.67 4.97
C ASP A 508 -9.36 32.21 3.99
N HIS A 509 -9.74 31.33 3.06
CA HIS A 509 -8.88 30.85 1.98
C HIS A 509 -9.03 31.73 0.73
N PHE A 510 -8.01 31.69 -0.13
CA PHE A 510 -8.04 32.32 -1.44
C PHE A 510 -7.43 31.36 -2.47
N ASP A 511 -8.13 30.25 -2.72
CA ASP A 511 -7.73 29.21 -3.67
C ASP A 511 -7.47 29.71 -5.11
N PRO A 512 -8.20 30.70 -5.68
CA PRO A 512 -7.83 31.26 -6.99
C PRO A 512 -6.41 31.86 -7.02
N GLY A 513 -5.93 32.42 -5.91
CA GLY A 513 -4.57 32.96 -5.80
C GLY A 513 -3.47 31.92 -5.97
N ALA A 514 -3.80 30.63 -5.77
CA ALA A 514 -2.85 29.53 -5.94
C ALA A 514 -2.56 29.16 -7.40
N LYS A 515 -3.16 29.86 -8.38
CA LYS A 515 -2.90 29.73 -9.82
C LYS A 515 -2.21 30.99 -10.36
N TYR A 516 -0.97 30.86 -10.86
CA TYR A 516 -0.10 31.97 -11.29
C TYR A 516 -0.77 33.08 -12.10
N HIS A 517 -1.63 32.74 -13.07
CA HIS A 517 -2.28 33.71 -13.95
C HIS A 517 -3.20 34.70 -13.22
N ILE A 518 -3.60 34.41 -11.98
CA ILE A 518 -4.36 35.32 -11.11
C ILE A 518 -3.44 36.41 -10.52
N PRO A 519 -2.39 36.12 -9.72
CA PRO A 519 -1.45 37.12 -9.24
C PRO A 519 -0.65 37.80 -10.37
N GLY A 520 -0.32 37.09 -11.45
CA GLY A 520 0.39 37.63 -12.62
C GLY A 520 -0.49 38.37 -13.64
N ASN A 521 -1.77 38.58 -13.31
CA ASN A 521 -2.76 39.33 -14.09
C ASN A 521 -2.83 39.03 -15.60
N THR A 522 -2.63 37.77 -16.01
CA THR A 522 -2.67 37.41 -17.44
C THR A 522 -4.05 36.84 -17.80
N PRO A 523 -4.77 37.38 -18.81
CA PRO A 523 -6.09 36.86 -19.23
C PRO A 523 -6.00 35.40 -19.65
N TYR A 524 -6.80 34.53 -19.06
CA TYR A 524 -6.73 33.08 -19.25
C TYR A 524 -7.61 32.56 -20.39
N ILE A 525 -8.64 33.31 -20.79
CA ILE A 525 -9.59 32.92 -21.85
C ILE A 525 -8.90 32.69 -23.20
N ARG A 526 -7.71 33.26 -23.37
CA ARG A 526 -6.84 33.04 -24.55
C ARG A 526 -6.61 31.56 -24.82
N TYR A 527 -6.47 30.73 -23.79
CA TYR A 527 -6.20 29.30 -23.94
C TYR A 527 -7.45 28.52 -24.36
N PHE A 528 -8.64 28.95 -23.93
CA PHE A 528 -9.89 28.37 -24.44
C PHE A 528 -10.02 28.66 -25.94
N VAL A 529 -9.86 29.93 -26.33
CA VAL A 529 -9.91 30.34 -27.74
C VAL A 529 -8.82 29.65 -28.57
N SER A 530 -7.62 29.49 -27.98
CA SER A 530 -6.50 28.76 -28.57
C SER A 530 -6.92 27.38 -29.02
N PHE A 531 -7.48 26.57 -28.12
CA PHE A 531 -7.83 25.18 -28.42
C PHE A 531 -8.88 25.10 -29.51
N ILE A 532 -9.85 26.02 -29.56
CA ILE A 532 -10.83 26.03 -30.65
C ILE A 532 -10.14 26.33 -32.00
N LEU A 533 -9.34 27.39 -32.06
CA LEU A 533 -8.60 27.78 -33.26
C LEU A 533 -7.59 26.71 -33.70
N GLN A 534 -6.91 26.06 -32.75
CA GLN A 534 -5.92 25.02 -32.97
C GLN A 534 -6.49 23.90 -33.86
N PHE A 535 -7.68 23.37 -33.54
CA PHE A 535 -8.29 22.31 -34.36
C PHE A 535 -8.82 22.83 -35.70
N GLN A 536 -9.31 24.07 -35.76
CA GLN A 536 -9.72 24.70 -37.04
C GLN A 536 -8.52 24.86 -37.99
N PHE A 537 -7.37 25.30 -37.47
CA PHE A 537 -6.12 25.36 -38.22
C PHE A 537 -5.64 23.96 -38.60
N HIS A 538 -5.61 23.02 -37.65
CA HIS A 538 -5.14 21.65 -37.90
C HIS A 538 -5.91 21.00 -39.05
N GLU A 539 -7.24 21.08 -39.06
CA GLU A 539 -8.05 20.57 -40.17
C GLU A 539 -7.63 21.16 -41.51
N LYS A 540 -7.43 22.47 -41.57
CA LYS A 540 -7.03 23.11 -42.83
C LYS A 540 -5.61 22.76 -43.26
N LEU A 541 -4.68 22.69 -42.33
CA LEU A 541 -3.28 22.33 -42.59
C LEU A 541 -3.17 20.87 -43.04
N CYS A 542 -4.01 19.98 -42.50
CA CYS A 542 -4.11 18.59 -42.94
C CYS A 542 -4.65 18.46 -44.37
N GLU A 543 -5.65 19.27 -44.74
CA GLU A 543 -6.10 19.36 -46.13
C GLU A 543 -4.95 19.81 -47.05
N ALA A 544 -4.19 20.83 -46.65
CA ALA A 544 -3.04 21.33 -47.42
C ALA A 544 -1.92 20.28 -47.53
N ALA A 545 -1.69 19.49 -46.47
CA ALA A 545 -0.79 18.34 -46.45
C ALA A 545 -1.34 17.11 -47.20
N LYS A 546 -2.52 17.22 -47.84
CA LYS A 546 -3.18 16.16 -48.63
C LYS A 546 -3.48 14.91 -47.81
N HIS A 547 -3.75 15.07 -46.51
CA HIS A 547 -4.15 13.98 -45.62
C HIS A 547 -5.58 13.49 -45.93
N THR A 548 -5.77 12.18 -46.00
CA THR A 548 -7.08 11.56 -46.32
C THR A 548 -7.65 10.70 -45.18
N GLY A 549 -6.90 10.50 -44.09
CA GLY A 549 -7.32 9.71 -42.94
C GLY A 549 -8.12 10.51 -41.91
N PRO A 550 -8.45 9.89 -40.76
CA PRO A 550 -9.03 10.61 -39.62
C PRO A 550 -8.13 11.76 -39.17
N LEU A 551 -8.72 12.86 -38.70
CA LEU A 551 -7.99 14.10 -38.41
C LEU A 551 -6.87 13.91 -37.35
N TYR A 552 -7.07 13.01 -36.37
CA TYR A 552 -6.10 12.70 -35.33
C TYR A 552 -4.86 11.91 -35.80
N THR A 553 -4.87 11.42 -37.05
CA THR A 553 -3.72 10.71 -37.64
C THR A 553 -2.87 11.61 -38.56
N CYS A 554 -3.28 12.87 -38.70
CA CYS A 554 -2.63 13.80 -39.61
C CYS A 554 -1.29 14.29 -39.06
N ASP A 555 -0.27 14.22 -39.90
CA ASP A 555 1.04 14.80 -39.68
C ASP A 555 1.36 15.75 -40.84
N ILE A 556 1.53 17.04 -40.53
CA ILE A 556 1.82 18.08 -41.52
C ILE A 556 3.31 18.24 -41.81
N TYR A 557 4.18 17.52 -41.10
CA TYR A 557 5.64 17.59 -41.26
C TYR A 557 6.05 17.46 -42.74
N ARG A 558 6.97 18.33 -43.19
CA ARG A 558 7.41 18.47 -44.60
C ARG A 558 6.34 18.91 -45.61
N SER A 559 5.20 19.43 -45.17
CA SER A 559 4.20 20.05 -46.05
C SER A 559 4.48 21.55 -46.24
N ALA A 560 5.14 21.90 -47.35
CA ALA A 560 5.38 23.30 -47.71
C ALA A 560 4.07 24.06 -47.95
N GLU A 561 3.02 23.39 -48.44
CA GLU A 561 1.70 23.98 -48.61
C GLU A 561 1.04 24.35 -47.27
N ALA A 562 1.18 23.50 -46.24
CA ALA A 562 0.71 23.82 -44.89
C ALA A 562 1.52 24.97 -44.28
N GLY A 563 2.84 24.94 -44.45
CA GLY A 563 3.72 26.03 -43.98
C GLY A 563 3.45 27.38 -44.63
N ALA A 564 3.06 27.42 -45.90
CA ALA A 564 2.66 28.66 -46.58
C ALA A 564 1.41 29.30 -45.95
N ILE A 565 0.45 28.48 -45.50
CA ILE A 565 -0.75 28.94 -44.78
C ILE A 565 -0.34 29.49 -43.41
N LEU A 566 0.48 28.75 -42.64
CA LEU A 566 1.00 29.22 -41.35
C LEU A 566 1.74 30.54 -41.49
N LYS A 567 2.68 30.64 -42.43
CA LYS A 567 3.46 31.86 -42.69
C LYS A 567 2.56 33.08 -42.94
N LYS A 568 1.50 32.92 -43.73
CA LYS A 568 0.53 33.98 -44.01
C LYS A 568 -0.19 34.47 -42.75
N VAL A 569 -0.56 33.56 -41.84
CA VAL A 569 -1.19 33.91 -40.54
C VAL A 569 -0.20 34.66 -39.65
N LEU A 570 1.03 34.16 -39.53
CA LEU A 570 2.06 34.74 -38.65
C LEU A 570 2.49 36.14 -39.08
N GLN A 571 2.68 36.36 -40.39
CA GLN A 571 3.12 37.65 -40.94
C GLN A 571 2.09 38.79 -40.75
N ALA A 572 0.81 38.44 -40.59
CA ALA A 572 -0.25 39.43 -40.40
C ALA A 572 -0.12 40.16 -39.05
N GLY A 573 0.45 39.52 -38.02
CA GLY A 573 0.44 40.07 -36.66
C GLY A 573 -0.97 40.53 -36.25
N SER A 574 -1.06 41.68 -35.57
CA SER A 574 -2.34 42.34 -35.29
C SER A 574 -2.62 43.51 -36.25
N SER A 575 -2.09 43.46 -37.47
CA SER A 575 -2.27 44.54 -38.47
C SER A 575 -3.64 44.52 -39.16
N LYS A 576 -4.42 43.45 -38.96
CA LYS A 576 -5.78 43.27 -39.49
C LYS A 576 -6.70 42.68 -38.41
N PRO A 577 -8.03 42.89 -38.51
CA PRO A 577 -8.99 42.21 -37.66
C PRO A 577 -8.85 40.68 -37.76
N TRP A 578 -8.89 39.99 -36.62
CA TRP A 578 -8.67 38.53 -36.59
C TRP A 578 -9.66 37.72 -37.45
N PRO A 579 -10.95 38.09 -37.62
CA PRO A 579 -11.87 37.34 -38.48
C PRO A 579 -11.43 37.37 -39.95
N GLU A 580 -10.82 38.46 -40.40
CA GLU A 580 -10.28 38.58 -41.76
C GLU A 580 -9.04 37.70 -41.93
N VAL A 581 -8.14 37.69 -40.93
CA VAL A 581 -6.96 36.81 -40.93
C VAL A 581 -7.39 35.34 -40.98
N LEU A 582 -8.41 34.94 -40.22
CA LEU A 582 -8.96 33.58 -40.24
C LEU A 582 -9.57 33.24 -41.61
N GLN A 583 -10.36 34.17 -42.16
CA GLN A 583 -11.02 34.00 -43.46
C GLN A 583 -9.99 33.83 -44.58
N ASP A 584 -8.94 34.66 -44.56
CA ASP A 584 -7.84 34.65 -45.52
C ASP A 584 -7.00 33.36 -45.44
N ALA A 585 -6.89 32.76 -44.25
CA ALA A 585 -6.05 31.60 -44.01
C ALA A 585 -6.78 30.27 -44.24
N ILE A 586 -8.00 30.15 -43.69
CA ILE A 586 -8.71 28.86 -43.63
C ILE A 586 -10.14 28.91 -44.20
N GLY A 587 -10.60 30.06 -44.66
CA GLY A 587 -11.89 30.19 -45.37
C GLY A 587 -13.12 30.38 -44.47
N ILE A 588 -12.93 30.58 -43.16
CA ILE A 588 -14.00 30.87 -42.18
C ILE A 588 -13.62 32.09 -41.33
N ASN A 589 -14.60 32.88 -40.93
CA ASN A 589 -14.41 34.14 -40.19
C ASN A 589 -14.96 34.10 -38.75
N LYS A 590 -15.20 32.89 -38.20
CA LYS A 590 -15.74 32.71 -36.84
C LYS A 590 -15.05 31.55 -36.12
N LEU A 591 -15.09 31.58 -34.79
CA LEU A 591 -14.70 30.45 -33.95
C LEU A 591 -15.72 29.30 -34.11
N ASP A 592 -15.23 28.07 -34.24
CA ASP A 592 -16.05 26.88 -34.47
C ASP A 592 -15.41 25.64 -33.83
N ALA A 593 -16.17 24.95 -32.96
CA ALA A 593 -15.69 23.74 -32.28
C ALA A 593 -15.85 22.45 -33.12
N GLY A 594 -16.35 22.53 -34.36
CA GLY A 594 -16.64 21.37 -35.19
C GLY A 594 -15.41 20.52 -35.51
N SER A 595 -14.28 21.15 -35.84
CA SER A 595 -13.02 20.46 -36.11
C SER A 595 -12.50 19.69 -34.89
N LEU A 596 -12.66 20.27 -33.69
CA LEU A 596 -12.33 19.61 -32.41
C LEU A 596 -13.23 18.39 -32.19
N MET A 597 -14.54 18.55 -32.37
CA MET A 597 -15.48 17.43 -32.20
C MET A 597 -15.21 16.30 -33.21
N LYS A 598 -14.84 16.65 -34.45
CA LYS A 598 -14.44 15.67 -35.49
C LYS A 598 -13.15 14.93 -35.14
N TYR A 599 -12.18 15.60 -34.53
CA TYR A 599 -10.94 14.97 -34.06
C TYR A 599 -11.22 13.87 -33.02
N PHE A 600 -12.12 14.16 -32.08
CA PHE A 600 -12.44 13.27 -30.95
C PHE A 600 -13.63 12.33 -31.18
N ASP A 601 -14.25 12.33 -32.37
CA ASP A 601 -15.44 11.50 -32.66
C ASP A 601 -15.29 10.02 -32.27
N PRO A 602 -14.16 9.32 -32.54
CA PRO A 602 -14.01 7.93 -32.13
C PRO A 602 -14.06 7.73 -30.60
N ILE A 603 -13.40 8.60 -29.82
CA ILE A 603 -13.41 8.49 -28.36
C ILE A 603 -14.76 8.95 -27.77
N ILE A 604 -15.46 9.88 -28.41
CA ILE A 604 -16.84 10.25 -28.03
C ILE A 604 -17.73 9.00 -28.08
N GLN A 605 -17.73 8.30 -29.21
CA GLN A 605 -18.55 7.10 -29.41
C GLN A 605 -18.17 6.00 -28.41
N TRP A 606 -16.86 5.81 -28.19
CA TRP A 606 -16.37 4.84 -27.22
C TRP A 606 -16.80 5.17 -25.78
N LEU A 607 -16.61 6.41 -25.32
CA LEU A 607 -17.00 6.85 -23.97
C LEU A 607 -18.51 6.72 -23.74
N GLN A 608 -19.34 7.09 -24.73
CA GLN A 608 -20.80 6.94 -24.64
C GLN A 608 -21.20 5.47 -24.42
N LYS A 609 -20.53 4.54 -25.10
CA LYS A 609 -20.74 3.10 -24.89
C LYS A 609 -20.28 2.65 -23.51
N GLN A 610 -19.11 3.11 -23.05
CA GLN A 610 -18.58 2.76 -21.73
C GLN A 610 -19.40 3.35 -20.57
N ASN A 611 -20.08 4.46 -20.78
CA ASN A 611 -20.86 5.15 -19.75
C ASN A 611 -22.36 4.81 -19.82
N ALA A 612 -22.74 3.76 -20.55
CA ALA A 612 -24.11 3.29 -20.58
C ALA A 612 -24.61 2.95 -19.16
N GLY A 613 -25.63 3.66 -18.68
CA GLY A 613 -26.18 3.50 -17.32
C GLY A 613 -25.48 4.32 -16.23
N GLU A 614 -24.43 5.08 -16.56
CA GLU A 614 -23.76 5.98 -15.61
C GLU A 614 -24.50 7.31 -15.47
N THR A 615 -24.27 7.99 -14.35
CA THR A 615 -24.71 9.38 -14.17
C THR A 615 -23.78 10.30 -14.95
N LEU A 616 -24.26 10.97 -15.99
CA LEU A 616 -23.52 12.08 -16.61
C LEU A 616 -23.73 13.36 -15.78
N GLY A 617 -22.64 14.07 -15.50
CA GLY A 617 -22.66 15.21 -14.60
C GLY A 617 -22.67 14.82 -13.12
N TRP A 618 -22.98 15.78 -12.24
CA TRP A 618 -22.84 15.66 -10.79
C TRP A 618 -24.07 16.26 -10.06
N PRO A 619 -25.21 15.54 -10.01
CA PRO A 619 -26.40 16.01 -9.30
C PRO A 619 -26.16 16.24 -7.80
N ASP A 620 -25.21 15.53 -7.18
CA ASP A 620 -24.80 15.76 -5.79
C ASP A 620 -23.78 16.91 -5.72
N PHE A 621 -24.19 18.09 -6.18
CA PHE A 621 -23.33 19.24 -6.46
C PHE A 621 -22.45 19.68 -5.28
N ASN A 622 -22.98 19.60 -4.05
CA ASN A 622 -22.29 20.08 -2.84
C ASN A 622 -21.45 19.01 -2.13
N TRP A 623 -21.28 17.82 -2.73
CA TRP A 623 -20.52 16.75 -2.10
C TRP A 623 -19.01 17.05 -2.07
N VAL A 624 -18.38 16.79 -0.92
CA VAL A 624 -16.94 16.88 -0.68
C VAL A 624 -16.49 15.63 0.08
N PRO A 625 -15.27 15.12 -0.15
CA PRO A 625 -14.78 13.93 0.54
C PRO A 625 -14.50 14.21 2.04
N PRO A 626 -14.54 13.18 2.89
CA PRO A 626 -14.12 13.29 4.29
C PRO A 626 -12.60 13.42 4.42
N ILE A 627 -12.13 13.95 5.55
CA ILE A 627 -10.71 13.95 5.92
C ILE A 627 -10.31 12.52 6.34
N PRO A 628 -9.20 11.96 5.82
CA PRO A 628 -8.69 10.66 6.24
C PRO A 628 -8.34 10.61 7.73
N GLU A 629 -8.48 9.44 8.35
CA GLU A 629 -8.03 9.21 9.73
C GLU A 629 -6.49 9.31 9.80
N GLY A 630 -5.94 9.92 10.85
CA GLY A 630 -4.49 10.10 11.02
C GLY A 630 -3.87 11.25 10.22
N TYR A 631 -4.64 11.97 9.39
CA TYR A 631 -4.16 13.13 8.66
C TYR A 631 -4.08 14.38 9.57
N PRO A 632 -2.98 15.18 9.51
CA PRO A 632 -1.86 15.10 8.57
C PRO A 632 -0.61 14.36 9.11
N GLU A 633 -0.67 13.70 10.27
CA GLU A 633 0.51 13.14 10.95
C GLU A 633 1.18 11.97 10.21
N ASP A 634 0.45 11.23 9.36
CA ASP A 634 0.92 10.00 8.69
C ASP A 634 1.02 10.10 7.16
N ILE A 635 1.29 11.31 6.64
CA ILE A 635 1.46 11.57 5.19
C ILE A 635 2.68 10.86 4.57
N ASP A 636 3.57 10.29 5.39
CA ASP A 636 4.70 9.47 4.97
C ASP A 636 4.29 8.02 4.65
N LYS A 637 3.13 7.58 5.13
CA LYS A 637 2.58 6.26 4.80
C LYS A 637 1.98 6.25 3.39
N ASN A 638 2.26 5.16 2.66
CA ASN A 638 1.65 4.91 1.37
C ASN A 638 0.22 4.40 1.54
N THR A 639 -0.74 5.06 0.90
CA THR A 639 -2.16 4.66 0.90
C THR A 639 -2.63 4.25 -0.50
N ASP A 640 -1.71 3.92 -1.40
CA ASP A 640 -2.03 3.38 -2.73
C ASP A 640 -2.20 1.85 -2.66
N GLU A 641 -3.44 1.39 -2.79
CA GLU A 641 -3.76 -0.04 -2.78
C GLU A 641 -3.27 -0.78 -4.03
N LEU A 642 -3.18 -0.09 -5.18
CA LEU A 642 -2.70 -0.71 -6.42
C LEU A 642 -1.19 -0.97 -6.33
N ASP A 643 -0.44 0.00 -5.81
CA ASP A 643 0.98 -0.17 -5.49
C ASP A 643 1.18 -1.30 -4.48
N ALA A 644 0.35 -1.38 -3.42
CA ALA A 644 0.40 -2.49 -2.47
C ALA A 644 0.14 -3.85 -3.14
N LYS A 645 -0.79 -3.94 -4.10
CA LYS A 645 -1.04 -5.18 -4.87
C LYS A 645 0.18 -5.60 -5.69
N ASN A 646 0.79 -4.66 -6.41
CA ASN A 646 2.01 -4.93 -7.19
C ASN A 646 3.17 -5.39 -6.27
N PHE A 647 3.33 -4.73 -5.12
CA PHE A 647 4.30 -5.12 -4.09
C PHE A 647 4.05 -6.56 -3.59
N LEU A 648 2.78 -6.94 -3.37
CA LEU A 648 2.43 -8.28 -2.91
C LEU A 648 2.62 -9.36 -4.00
N ASP A 649 2.40 -9.04 -5.27
CA ASP A 649 2.67 -9.94 -6.39
C ASP A 649 4.17 -10.21 -6.52
N GLU A 650 5.00 -9.17 -6.40
CA GLU A 650 6.46 -9.29 -6.34
C GLU A 650 6.90 -10.12 -5.14
N TYR A 651 6.40 -9.81 -3.94
CA TYR A 651 6.67 -10.58 -2.72
C TYR A 651 6.32 -12.06 -2.92
N ASN A 652 5.14 -12.37 -3.46
CA ASN A 652 4.70 -13.74 -3.61
C ASN A 652 5.62 -14.53 -4.55
N SER A 653 6.02 -13.94 -5.68
CA SER A 653 6.92 -14.59 -6.63
C SER A 653 8.33 -14.84 -6.07
N THR A 654 8.87 -13.88 -5.30
CA THR A 654 10.21 -13.99 -4.73
C THR A 654 10.23 -14.87 -3.47
N ALA A 655 9.20 -14.82 -2.64
CA ALA A 655 9.06 -15.66 -1.45
C ALA A 655 9.00 -17.15 -1.81
N GLU A 656 8.27 -17.55 -2.86
CA GLU A 656 8.23 -18.96 -3.31
C GLU A 656 9.63 -19.50 -3.61
N VAL A 657 10.51 -18.69 -4.22
CA VAL A 657 11.90 -19.09 -4.55
C VAL A 657 12.77 -19.18 -3.30
N VAL A 658 12.75 -18.14 -2.46
CA VAL A 658 13.62 -18.05 -1.29
C VAL A 658 13.22 -19.09 -0.22
N TRP A 659 11.92 -19.28 0.00
CA TRP A 659 11.41 -20.25 0.97
C TRP A 659 11.66 -21.68 0.50
N ASN A 660 11.49 -21.97 -0.81
CA ASN A 660 11.85 -23.29 -1.36
C ASN A 660 13.33 -23.64 -1.12
N ALA A 661 14.25 -22.70 -1.39
CA ALA A 661 15.68 -22.92 -1.19
C ALA A 661 16.04 -23.19 0.27
N TYR A 662 15.44 -22.46 1.22
CA TYR A 662 15.59 -22.74 2.65
C TYR A 662 15.00 -24.09 3.04
N THR A 663 13.79 -24.41 2.58
CA THR A 663 13.12 -25.68 2.91
C THR A 663 13.92 -26.89 2.40
N GLU A 664 14.52 -26.82 1.20
CA GLU A 664 15.42 -27.88 0.70
C GLU A 664 16.68 -28.06 1.56
N ALA A 665 17.34 -26.97 1.93
CA ALA A 665 18.52 -27.03 2.81
C ALA A 665 18.18 -27.57 4.21
N SER A 666 17.02 -27.15 4.75
CA SER A 666 16.50 -27.64 6.03
C SER A 666 16.13 -29.12 5.98
N TRP A 667 15.47 -29.57 4.90
CA TRP A 667 15.15 -30.97 4.66
C TRP A 667 16.41 -31.83 4.61
N LYS A 668 17.43 -31.38 3.88
CA LYS A 668 18.72 -32.08 3.76
C LYS A 668 19.41 -32.24 5.10
N TYR A 669 19.39 -31.21 5.95
CA TYR A 669 19.90 -31.32 7.33
C TYR A 669 19.09 -32.28 8.19
N ASN A 670 17.76 -32.20 8.14
CA ASN A 670 16.86 -33.04 8.95
C ASN A 670 16.91 -34.53 8.58
N THR A 671 17.28 -34.85 7.34
CA THR A 671 17.38 -36.22 6.81
C THR A 671 18.83 -36.72 6.67
N ASP A 672 19.81 -35.88 7.01
CA ASP A 672 21.25 -36.20 7.06
C ASP A 672 21.98 -35.15 7.92
N ILE A 673 22.01 -35.39 9.24
CA ILE A 673 22.58 -34.46 10.22
C ILE A 673 24.11 -34.49 10.15
N ASN A 674 24.70 -33.42 9.63
CA ASN A 674 26.14 -33.17 9.65
C ASN A 674 26.45 -31.66 9.56
N GLU A 675 27.69 -31.28 9.87
CA GLU A 675 28.11 -29.88 9.90
C GLU A 675 28.01 -29.17 8.54
N ALA A 676 28.20 -29.89 7.42
CA ALA A 676 28.10 -29.29 6.09
C ALA A 676 26.65 -28.89 5.78
N ASN A 677 25.68 -29.80 6.01
CA ASN A 677 24.26 -29.54 5.81
C ASN A 677 23.73 -28.50 6.81
N LYS A 678 24.22 -28.51 8.06
CA LYS A 678 23.89 -27.48 9.06
C LYS A 678 24.30 -26.09 8.59
N LYS A 679 25.53 -25.94 8.09
CA LYS A 679 26.05 -24.67 7.58
C LYS A 679 25.23 -24.18 6.38
N GLU A 680 24.93 -25.07 5.44
CA GLU A 680 24.09 -24.76 4.27
C GLU A 680 22.68 -24.29 4.68
N MET A 681 22.03 -25.00 5.61
CA MET A 681 20.73 -24.60 6.16
C MET A 681 20.78 -23.22 6.82
N LEU A 682 21.81 -22.94 7.64
CA LEU A 682 21.95 -21.64 8.32
C LEU A 682 22.21 -20.51 7.32
N GLU A 683 22.99 -20.74 6.27
CA GLU A 683 23.21 -19.77 5.19
C GLU A 683 21.89 -19.42 4.48
N LYS A 684 21.09 -20.43 4.09
CA LYS A 684 19.77 -20.21 3.49
C LYS A 684 18.76 -19.58 4.43
N ASN A 685 18.87 -19.84 5.73
CA ASN A 685 18.04 -19.17 6.74
C ASN A 685 18.33 -17.66 6.81
N LEU A 686 19.61 -17.26 6.70
CA LEU A 686 19.99 -15.84 6.66
C LEU A 686 19.51 -15.16 5.37
N GLU A 687 19.61 -15.82 4.22
CA GLU A 687 19.05 -15.32 2.95
C GLU A 687 17.53 -15.09 3.06
N MET A 688 16.80 -16.08 3.61
CA MET A 688 15.37 -15.97 3.85
C MET A 688 15.04 -14.84 4.84
N SER A 689 15.80 -14.71 5.92
CA SER A 689 15.59 -13.65 6.91
C SER A 689 15.85 -12.26 6.32
N ALA A 690 16.84 -12.11 5.44
CA ALA A 690 17.09 -10.85 4.74
C ALA A 690 15.92 -10.46 3.83
N HIS A 691 15.34 -11.43 3.10
CA HIS A 691 14.13 -11.23 2.31
C HIS A 691 12.93 -10.82 3.19
N THR A 692 12.70 -11.53 4.31
CA THR A 692 11.64 -11.19 5.27
C THR A 692 11.82 -9.77 5.82
N LEU A 693 13.05 -9.36 6.16
CA LEU A 693 13.34 -8.01 6.65
C LEU A 693 13.05 -6.94 5.59
N GLU A 694 13.50 -7.15 4.35
CA GLU A 694 13.29 -6.20 3.26
C GLU A 694 11.80 -5.98 2.99
N TYR A 695 11.05 -7.04 2.73
CA TYR A 695 9.63 -6.94 2.40
C TYR A 695 8.79 -6.55 3.61
N GLY A 696 9.16 -6.96 4.82
CA GLY A 696 8.46 -6.55 6.03
C GLY A 696 8.61 -5.06 6.35
N LEU A 697 9.80 -4.49 6.11
CA LEU A 697 10.01 -3.04 6.24
C LEU A 697 9.24 -2.25 5.18
N LYS A 698 9.17 -2.74 3.94
CA LYS A 698 8.32 -2.16 2.88
C LYS A 698 6.84 -2.24 3.26
N ALA A 699 6.37 -3.38 3.77
CA ALA A 699 4.99 -3.57 4.21
C ALA A 699 4.59 -2.56 5.31
N ARG A 700 5.50 -2.24 6.25
CA ARG A 700 5.28 -1.22 7.30
C ARG A 700 5.13 0.21 6.77
N GLN A 701 5.47 0.48 5.51
CA GLN A 701 5.29 1.80 4.88
C GLN A 701 3.85 2.02 4.43
N TYR A 702 3.01 0.99 4.35
CA TYR A 702 1.62 1.13 3.96
C TYR A 702 0.70 1.42 5.14
N ASP A 703 -0.25 2.33 4.93
CA ASP A 703 -1.44 2.46 5.77
C ASP A 703 -2.63 1.83 5.03
N THR A 704 -3.04 0.66 5.54
CA THR A 704 -4.09 -0.17 4.90
C THR A 704 -5.50 0.18 5.35
N THR A 705 -5.68 1.20 6.20
CA THR A 705 -6.98 1.53 6.85
C THR A 705 -8.10 1.65 5.81
N ASP A 706 -7.82 2.35 4.72
CA ASP A 706 -8.79 2.66 3.66
C ASP A 706 -8.71 1.75 2.42
N PHE A 707 -7.88 0.71 2.42
CA PHE A 707 -7.89 -0.26 1.31
C PHE A 707 -9.26 -0.94 1.21
N GLN A 708 -9.66 -1.30 0.00
CA GLN A 708 -10.93 -1.96 -0.27
C GLN A 708 -10.78 -3.49 -0.21
N ASP A 709 -9.64 -4.03 -0.65
CA ASP A 709 -9.37 -5.46 -0.62
C ASP A 709 -8.89 -5.94 0.76
N ALA A 710 -9.74 -6.70 1.44
CA ALA A 710 -9.43 -7.27 2.75
C ALA A 710 -8.24 -8.25 2.73
N SER A 711 -7.97 -8.91 1.61
CA SER A 711 -6.84 -9.84 1.48
C SER A 711 -5.51 -9.08 1.50
N VAL A 712 -5.43 -7.95 0.78
CA VAL A 712 -4.26 -7.06 0.78
C VAL A 712 -3.99 -6.55 2.19
N LYS A 713 -5.02 -6.07 2.91
CA LYS A 713 -4.87 -5.63 4.32
C LYS A 713 -4.27 -6.73 5.19
N ARG A 714 -4.81 -7.95 5.06
CA ARG A 714 -4.40 -9.10 5.88
C ARG A 714 -2.95 -9.50 5.58
N ILE A 715 -2.54 -9.54 4.31
CA ILE A 715 -1.17 -9.89 3.94
C ILE A 715 -0.20 -8.79 4.39
N ILE A 716 -0.48 -7.51 4.12
CA ILE A 716 0.40 -6.40 4.56
C ILE A 716 0.57 -6.41 6.08
N LYS A 717 -0.51 -6.62 6.84
CA LYS A 717 -0.43 -6.75 8.30
C LYS A 717 0.44 -7.93 8.72
N LYS A 718 0.32 -9.08 8.05
CA LYS A 718 1.16 -10.26 8.32
C LYS A 718 2.64 -10.00 8.01
N LEU A 719 2.95 -9.40 6.87
CA LEU A 719 4.33 -9.09 6.47
C LEU A 719 4.96 -8.01 7.35
N SER A 720 4.16 -7.11 7.92
CA SER A 720 4.64 -6.10 8.86
C SER A 720 5.17 -6.70 10.17
N ASP A 721 4.83 -7.96 10.48
CA ASP A 721 5.50 -8.77 11.50
C ASP A 721 6.69 -9.50 10.86
N ILE A 722 7.90 -9.08 11.24
CA ILE A 722 9.18 -9.48 10.63
C ILE A 722 9.80 -10.66 11.41
N ASP A 723 9.09 -11.19 12.42
CA ASP A 723 9.52 -12.29 13.27
C ASP A 723 10.95 -12.06 13.81
N ARG A 724 11.78 -13.11 13.86
CA ARG A 724 13.19 -13.04 14.29
C ARG A 724 14.07 -12.19 13.38
N ALA A 725 13.68 -11.95 12.12
CA ALA A 725 14.50 -11.19 11.18
C ALA A 725 14.59 -9.70 11.54
N ALA A 726 13.75 -9.22 12.48
CA ALA A 726 13.88 -7.90 13.08
C ALA A 726 15.16 -7.76 13.95
N LEU A 727 15.77 -8.86 14.40
CA LEU A 727 17.00 -8.82 15.20
C LEU A 727 18.18 -8.28 14.37
N PRO A 728 19.12 -7.56 15.01
CA PRO A 728 20.40 -7.22 14.38
C PRO A 728 21.12 -8.47 13.84
N PRO A 729 21.89 -8.38 12.74
CA PRO A 729 22.47 -9.55 12.08
C PRO A 729 23.26 -10.50 12.99
N ALA A 730 24.09 -9.95 13.90
CA ALA A 730 24.87 -10.77 14.84
C ALA A 730 23.99 -11.51 15.86
N GLU A 731 22.91 -10.87 16.33
CA GLU A 731 21.97 -11.48 17.26
C GLU A 731 21.04 -12.49 16.57
N LEU A 732 20.71 -12.27 15.30
CA LEU A 732 19.97 -13.23 14.48
C LEU A 732 20.81 -14.50 14.22
N GLU A 733 22.10 -14.34 13.89
CA GLU A 733 23.02 -15.47 13.75
C GLU A 733 23.17 -16.24 15.08
N GLU A 734 23.29 -15.52 16.21
CA GLU A 734 23.30 -16.13 17.54
C GLU A 734 22.00 -16.91 17.82
N TYR A 735 20.84 -16.30 17.53
CA TYR A 735 19.53 -16.93 17.70
C TYR A 735 19.41 -18.23 16.90
N ASN A 736 19.78 -18.19 15.62
CA ASN A 736 19.70 -19.35 14.72
C ASN A 736 20.66 -20.48 15.16
N ASN A 737 21.86 -20.13 15.59
CA ASN A 737 22.82 -21.10 16.13
C ASN A 737 22.34 -21.72 17.45
N LEU A 738 21.80 -20.92 18.37
CA LEU A 738 21.23 -21.42 19.63
C LEU A 738 20.11 -22.42 19.37
N LEU A 739 19.17 -22.08 18.49
CA LEU A 739 18.06 -22.96 18.14
C LEU A 739 18.54 -24.30 17.57
N SER A 740 19.42 -24.24 16.56
CA SER A 740 20.00 -25.45 15.95
C SER A 740 20.81 -26.29 16.94
N ASN A 741 21.56 -25.65 17.85
CA ASN A 741 22.34 -26.35 18.87
C ASN A 741 21.45 -27.04 19.91
N MET A 742 20.39 -26.38 20.37
CA MET A 742 19.42 -26.99 21.30
C MET A 742 18.74 -28.21 20.66
N GLU A 743 18.30 -28.10 19.40
CA GLU A 743 17.70 -29.22 18.65
C GLU A 743 18.68 -30.38 18.43
N THR A 744 19.94 -30.07 18.12
CA THR A 744 21.00 -31.08 17.94
C THR A 744 21.26 -31.81 19.25
N LYS A 745 21.46 -31.08 20.35
CA LYS A 745 21.69 -31.65 21.70
C LYS A 745 20.57 -32.61 22.10
N TYR A 746 19.32 -32.27 21.75
CA TYR A 746 18.17 -33.15 21.97
C TYR A 746 18.24 -34.42 21.11
N SER A 747 18.43 -34.26 19.79
CA SER A 747 18.31 -35.35 18.82
C SER A 747 19.41 -36.41 18.93
N VAL A 748 20.61 -36.04 19.40
CA VAL A 748 21.76 -36.95 19.52
C VAL A 748 22.00 -37.46 20.95
N ALA A 749 21.14 -37.10 21.91
CA ALA A 749 21.31 -37.53 23.30
C ALA A 749 21.05 -39.03 23.45
N GLU A 750 21.88 -39.67 24.28
CA GLU A 750 21.76 -41.09 24.64
C GLU A 750 21.92 -41.26 26.15
N VAL A 751 21.32 -42.31 26.70
CA VAL A 751 21.39 -42.66 28.12
C VAL A 751 22.14 -43.96 28.28
N CYS A 752 23.30 -43.92 28.95
CA CYS A 752 24.17 -45.07 29.09
C CYS A 752 24.02 -45.77 30.45
N ARG A 753 24.07 -47.11 30.43
CA ARG A 753 24.19 -47.96 31.62
C ARG A 753 25.66 -48.06 32.06
N ASP A 754 25.88 -48.52 33.30
CA ASP A 754 27.22 -48.68 33.87
C ASP A 754 28.11 -49.68 33.10
N ASP A 755 27.49 -50.58 32.30
CA ASP A 755 28.19 -51.54 31.44
C ASP A 755 28.66 -50.96 30.09
N GLY A 756 28.35 -49.69 29.82
CA GLY A 756 28.70 -48.99 28.59
C GLY A 756 27.65 -49.05 27.48
N THR A 757 26.52 -49.73 27.68
CA THR A 757 25.42 -49.76 26.72
C THR A 757 24.66 -48.44 26.73
N CYS A 758 24.56 -47.75 25.58
CA CYS A 758 23.86 -46.48 25.45
C CYS A 758 22.54 -46.64 24.68
N HIS A 759 21.49 -45.98 25.18
CA HIS A 759 20.13 -46.03 24.65
C HIS A 759 19.72 -44.65 24.12
N PRO A 760 19.52 -44.48 22.80
CA PRO A 760 18.90 -43.27 22.26
C PRO A 760 17.43 -43.19 22.67
N LEU A 761 16.80 -42.02 22.48
CA LEU A 761 15.37 -41.87 22.71
C LEU A 761 14.57 -42.87 21.86
N ASP A 762 14.84 -42.89 20.55
CA ASP A 762 14.13 -43.71 19.56
C ASP A 762 15.03 -44.78 18.93
N PRO A 763 14.64 -46.07 18.97
CA PRO A 763 13.43 -46.62 19.60
C PRO A 763 13.62 -47.03 21.08
N ASP A 764 14.85 -47.02 21.59
CA ASP A 764 15.22 -47.76 22.82
C ASP A 764 14.51 -47.28 24.08
N LEU A 765 14.68 -46.01 24.46
CA LEU A 765 14.09 -45.48 25.69
C LEU A 765 12.56 -45.41 25.59
N GLN A 766 12.01 -45.08 24.42
CA GLN A 766 10.56 -45.13 24.22
C GLN A 766 10.01 -46.54 24.45
N LYS A 767 10.68 -47.57 23.90
CA LYS A 767 10.30 -48.97 24.12
C LYS A 767 10.37 -49.35 25.60
N ILE A 768 11.42 -48.94 26.31
CA ILE A 768 11.53 -49.19 27.77
C ILE A 768 10.36 -48.54 28.51
N MET A 769 10.07 -47.26 28.23
CA MET A 769 8.99 -46.54 28.90
C MET A 769 7.60 -47.15 28.61
N ALA A 770 7.38 -47.66 27.40
CA ALA A 770 6.11 -48.26 27.00
C ALA A 770 5.93 -49.68 27.54
N GLN A 771 6.97 -50.53 27.52
CA GLN A 771 6.84 -51.96 27.78
C GLN A 771 7.29 -52.39 29.17
N SER A 772 8.24 -51.68 29.80
CA SER A 772 8.73 -52.08 31.12
C SER A 772 7.65 -51.86 32.18
N ARG A 773 7.64 -52.76 33.16
CA ARG A 773 6.78 -52.71 34.35
C ARG A 773 7.61 -52.78 35.63
N ASP A 774 8.92 -52.59 35.51
CA ASP A 774 9.87 -52.48 36.60
C ASP A 774 10.04 -50.99 36.98
N TYR A 775 9.86 -50.69 38.26
CA TYR A 775 9.88 -49.30 38.74
C TYR A 775 11.26 -48.66 38.56
N ASP A 776 12.33 -49.40 38.86
CA ASP A 776 13.70 -48.88 38.88
C ASP A 776 14.25 -48.73 37.45
N GLU A 777 13.87 -49.61 36.52
CA GLU A 777 14.21 -49.47 35.10
C GLU A 777 13.52 -48.25 34.45
N LEU A 778 12.22 -48.06 34.74
CA LEU A 778 11.50 -46.87 34.29
C LEU A 778 12.11 -45.59 34.89
N LEU A 779 12.54 -45.65 36.16
CA LEU A 779 13.21 -44.52 36.81
C LEU A 779 14.57 -44.22 36.17
N PHE A 780 15.36 -45.24 35.85
CA PHE A 780 16.62 -45.11 35.12
C PHE A 780 16.42 -44.38 33.79
N ALA A 781 15.50 -44.85 32.96
CA ALA A 781 15.23 -44.25 31.64
C ALA A 781 14.74 -42.81 31.78
N TRP A 782 13.78 -42.57 32.68
CA TRP A 782 13.16 -41.26 32.88
C TRP A 782 14.14 -40.21 33.40
N LYS A 783 14.96 -40.57 34.39
CA LYS A 783 15.94 -39.66 35.00
C LYS A 783 17.13 -39.46 34.05
N GLY A 784 17.65 -40.54 33.48
CA GLY A 784 18.78 -40.49 32.56
C GLY A 784 18.50 -39.60 31.35
N TRP A 785 17.29 -39.65 30.79
CA TRP A 785 16.91 -38.78 29.67
C TRP A 785 16.91 -37.29 30.05
N ARG A 786 16.39 -36.95 31.23
CA ARG A 786 16.38 -35.56 31.72
C ARG A 786 17.78 -35.03 32.01
N ASP A 787 18.66 -35.88 32.51
CA ASP A 787 20.05 -35.52 32.77
C ASP A 787 20.85 -35.35 31.46
N SER A 788 20.58 -36.18 30.45
CA SER A 788 21.36 -36.21 29.20
C SER A 788 20.86 -35.20 28.16
N ALA A 789 19.54 -35.01 28.04
CA ALA A 789 18.94 -34.09 27.06
C ALA A 789 18.51 -32.75 27.71
N GLY A 790 17.81 -32.79 28.83
CA GLY A 790 17.22 -31.57 29.43
C GLY A 790 18.26 -30.64 30.05
N LYS A 791 19.06 -31.18 30.98
CA LYS A 791 20.04 -30.40 31.76
C LYS A 791 21.01 -29.59 30.89
N VAL A 792 21.48 -30.16 29.79
CA VAL A 792 22.50 -29.55 28.90
C VAL A 792 21.96 -28.40 28.03
N ILE A 793 20.64 -28.19 28.00
CA ILE A 793 19.95 -27.16 27.20
C ILE A 793 19.67 -25.90 28.03
N ARG A 794 19.74 -25.99 29.36
CA ARG A 794 19.28 -24.95 30.29
C ARG A 794 19.84 -23.55 30.03
N GLU A 795 21.16 -23.45 29.83
CA GLU A 795 21.81 -22.14 29.65
C GLU A 795 21.52 -21.56 28.25
N ASP A 796 21.50 -22.39 27.21
CA ASP A 796 21.12 -21.96 25.86
C ASP A 796 19.68 -21.44 25.85
N TYR A 797 18.77 -22.09 26.59
CA TYR A 797 17.36 -21.71 26.63
C TYR A 797 17.14 -20.33 27.27
N LYS A 798 17.92 -19.96 28.29
CA LYS A 798 17.85 -18.60 28.87
C LYS A 798 18.18 -17.55 27.83
N ARG A 799 19.31 -17.73 27.12
CA ARG A 799 19.74 -16.80 26.09
C ARG A 799 18.77 -16.74 24.90
N TYR A 800 18.21 -17.90 24.54
CA TYR A 800 17.15 -18.00 23.56
C TYR A 800 15.91 -17.17 23.93
N VAL A 801 15.44 -17.24 25.19
CA VAL A 801 14.28 -16.46 25.67
C VAL A 801 14.54 -14.97 25.56
N ASP A 802 15.74 -14.49 25.91
CA ASP A 802 16.11 -13.07 25.80
C ASP A 802 16.00 -12.57 24.34
N LEU A 803 16.57 -13.33 23.39
CA LEU A 803 16.56 -12.98 21.97
C LEU A 803 15.16 -13.11 21.35
N ALA A 804 14.39 -14.14 21.73
CA ALA A 804 13.02 -14.33 21.27
C ALA A 804 12.11 -13.16 21.71
N ASN A 805 12.22 -12.72 22.97
CA ASN A 805 11.49 -11.57 23.47
C ASN A 805 11.93 -10.25 22.82
N LYS A 806 13.23 -10.10 22.55
CA LYS A 806 13.74 -8.95 21.81
C LYS A 806 13.17 -8.90 20.38
N ALA A 807 13.12 -10.03 19.68
CA ALA A 807 12.48 -10.11 18.36
C ALA A 807 10.99 -9.72 18.43
N ALA A 808 10.25 -10.27 19.39
CA ALA A 808 8.82 -9.97 19.55
C ALA A 808 8.56 -8.48 19.84
N THR A 809 9.36 -7.85 20.70
CA THR A 809 9.24 -6.42 21.03
C THR A 809 9.59 -5.51 19.85
N LEU A 810 10.56 -5.87 19.01
CA LEU A 810 10.85 -5.15 17.76
C LEU A 810 9.71 -5.24 16.72
N ASN A 811 8.79 -6.18 16.89
CA ASN A 811 7.58 -6.33 16.08
C ASN A 811 6.31 -5.79 16.76
N GLY A 812 6.42 -5.15 17.93
CA GLY A 812 5.30 -4.51 18.61
C GLY A 812 4.50 -5.43 19.55
N HIS A 813 4.99 -6.65 19.83
CA HIS A 813 4.42 -7.54 20.83
C HIS A 813 5.09 -7.32 22.20
N SER A 814 4.42 -7.66 23.30
CA SER A 814 5.01 -7.53 24.65
C SER A 814 6.14 -8.53 24.92
N ASP A 815 6.02 -9.73 24.35
CA ASP A 815 6.90 -10.89 24.56
C ASP A 815 6.64 -11.94 23.46
N ASN A 816 7.49 -12.95 23.36
CA ASN A 816 7.34 -14.00 22.34
C ASN A 816 6.07 -14.86 22.54
N GLY A 817 5.57 -14.96 23.77
CA GLY A 817 4.29 -15.62 24.04
C GLY A 817 3.11 -14.85 23.46
N ALA A 818 3.11 -13.52 23.56
CA ALA A 818 2.09 -12.66 22.96
C ALA A 818 2.06 -12.78 21.43
N PHE A 819 3.24 -12.80 20.79
CA PHE A 819 3.37 -13.07 19.35
C PHE A 819 2.71 -14.40 18.97
N TRP A 820 3.04 -15.50 19.66
CA TRP A 820 2.45 -16.82 19.38
C TRP A 820 0.93 -16.85 19.54
N ARG A 821 0.41 -16.18 20.58
CA ARG A 821 -1.05 -16.10 20.80
C ARG A 821 -1.75 -15.25 19.74
N SER A 822 -1.07 -14.29 19.11
CA SER A 822 -1.68 -13.46 18.06
C SER A 822 -2.06 -14.25 16.80
N LEU A 823 -1.45 -15.42 16.57
CA LEU A 823 -1.78 -16.32 15.46
C LEU A 823 -3.22 -16.87 15.54
N TYR A 824 -3.85 -16.77 16.72
CA TYR A 824 -5.25 -17.17 16.93
C TYR A 824 -6.23 -15.99 16.80
N GLU A 825 -5.74 -14.77 16.58
CA GLU A 825 -6.56 -13.55 16.36
C GLU A 825 -7.68 -13.35 17.40
N THR A 826 -7.46 -13.83 18.63
CA THR A 826 -8.47 -13.88 19.70
C THR A 826 -7.95 -13.15 20.94
N PRO A 827 -8.45 -11.96 21.27
CA PRO A 827 -7.97 -11.20 22.42
C PRO A 827 -8.13 -11.92 23.77
N THR A 828 -9.09 -12.84 23.88
CA THR A 828 -9.43 -13.60 25.10
C THR A 828 -8.81 -15.00 25.14
N PHE A 829 -7.86 -15.31 24.25
CA PHE A 829 -7.41 -16.68 24.00
C PHE A 829 -7.01 -17.47 25.26
N GLU A 830 -6.23 -16.90 26.19
CA GLU A 830 -5.86 -17.61 27.43
C GLU A 830 -7.08 -17.97 28.30
N ALA A 831 -8.07 -17.08 28.39
CA ALA A 831 -9.28 -17.32 29.17
C ALA A 831 -10.21 -18.36 28.51
N ASP A 832 -10.25 -18.37 27.18
CA ASP A 832 -11.02 -19.34 26.41
C ASP A 832 -10.46 -20.76 26.63
N LEU A 833 -9.12 -20.92 26.62
CA LEU A 833 -8.47 -22.21 26.89
C LEU A 833 -8.69 -22.70 28.33
N GLU A 834 -8.60 -21.81 29.33
CA GLU A 834 -8.89 -22.17 30.73
C GLU A 834 -10.34 -22.63 30.92
N THR A 835 -11.27 -22.03 30.18
CA THR A 835 -12.68 -22.42 30.20
C THR A 835 -12.86 -23.82 29.62
N LEU A 836 -12.26 -24.09 28.45
CA LEU A 836 -12.26 -25.42 27.83
C LEU A 836 -11.63 -26.48 28.75
N TRP A 837 -10.51 -26.16 29.40
CA TRP A 837 -9.88 -27.06 30.37
C TRP A 837 -10.83 -27.42 31.53
N LYS A 838 -11.52 -26.43 32.11
CA LYS A 838 -12.46 -26.65 33.21
C LYS A 838 -13.66 -27.51 32.83
N GLU A 839 -14.13 -27.43 31.58
CA GLU A 839 -15.18 -28.31 31.06
C GLU A 839 -14.73 -29.79 31.01
N LEU A 840 -13.44 -30.01 30.75
CA LEU A 840 -12.84 -31.35 30.58
C LEU A 840 -12.28 -31.94 31.88
N GLU A 841 -11.95 -31.09 32.85
CA GLU A 841 -11.36 -31.47 34.13
C GLU A 841 -12.11 -32.62 34.83
N PRO A 842 -13.46 -32.63 34.92
CA PRO A 842 -14.18 -33.74 35.57
C PRO A 842 -13.92 -35.11 34.93
N LEU A 843 -13.79 -35.19 33.60
CA LEU A 843 -13.48 -36.42 32.89
C LEU A 843 -12.02 -36.84 33.17
N TYR A 844 -11.08 -35.90 33.07
CA TYR A 844 -9.66 -36.18 33.38
C TYR A 844 -9.46 -36.69 34.82
N LEU A 845 -10.12 -36.09 35.81
CA LEU A 845 -10.02 -36.51 37.21
C LEU A 845 -10.54 -37.93 37.44
N ASN A 846 -11.55 -38.37 36.69
CA ASN A 846 -12.05 -39.74 36.72
C ASN A 846 -11.05 -40.73 36.10
N VAL A 847 -10.47 -40.40 34.94
CA VAL A 847 -9.42 -41.21 34.29
C VAL A 847 -8.19 -41.32 35.21
N HIS A 848 -7.73 -40.20 35.76
CA HIS A 848 -6.58 -40.14 36.68
C HIS A 848 -6.79 -41.03 37.91
N ALA A 849 -7.95 -40.92 38.59
CA ALA A 849 -8.25 -41.71 39.77
C ALA A 849 -8.26 -43.23 39.48
N TYR A 850 -8.88 -43.62 38.35
CA TYR A 850 -8.93 -45.01 37.91
C TYR A 850 -7.53 -45.56 37.59
N VAL A 851 -6.73 -44.84 36.81
CA VAL A 851 -5.35 -45.22 36.47
C VAL A 851 -4.47 -45.29 37.72
N ARG A 852 -4.60 -44.33 38.65
CA ARG A 852 -3.87 -44.34 39.92
C ARG A 852 -4.16 -45.60 40.73
N ARG A 853 -5.40 -46.09 40.74
CA ARG A 853 -5.77 -47.36 41.38
C ARG A 853 -5.12 -48.54 40.68
N ALA A 854 -5.12 -48.58 39.35
CA ALA A 854 -4.45 -49.64 38.58
C ALA A 854 -2.95 -49.70 38.89
N LEU A 855 -2.28 -48.55 38.89
CA LEU A 855 -0.86 -48.44 39.27
C LEU A 855 -0.62 -48.83 40.73
N TYR A 856 -1.53 -48.48 41.65
CA TYR A 856 -1.46 -48.92 43.04
C TYR A 856 -1.52 -50.44 43.18
N LYS A 857 -2.38 -51.12 42.41
CA LYS A 857 -2.45 -52.59 42.39
C LYS A 857 -1.14 -53.21 41.91
N LYS A 858 -0.45 -52.57 40.95
CA LYS A 858 0.81 -53.07 40.37
C LYS A 858 2.03 -52.77 41.25
N TYR A 859 2.21 -51.52 41.67
CA TYR A 859 3.44 -51.04 42.34
C TYR A 859 3.31 -50.94 43.87
N GLY A 860 2.09 -50.99 44.41
CA GLY A 860 1.84 -51.00 45.85
C GLY A 860 1.98 -49.64 46.56
N PRO A 861 1.65 -49.59 47.86
CA PRO A 861 1.56 -48.36 48.65
C PRO A 861 2.90 -47.64 48.87
N LYS A 862 4.03 -48.33 48.69
CA LYS A 862 5.37 -47.71 48.78
C LYS A 862 5.57 -46.65 47.69
N TYR A 863 5.01 -46.90 46.51
CA TYR A 863 5.27 -46.14 45.30
C TYR A 863 4.06 -45.36 44.79
N ILE A 864 2.86 -45.60 45.31
CA ILE A 864 1.62 -44.93 44.90
C ILE A 864 0.76 -44.59 46.13
N SER A 865 0.35 -43.34 46.29
CA SER A 865 -0.77 -42.96 47.17
C SER A 865 -2.08 -42.95 46.39
N LEU A 866 -3.14 -43.51 46.95
CA LEU A 866 -4.49 -43.47 46.35
C LEU A 866 -5.15 -42.08 46.44
N ARG A 867 -4.54 -41.15 47.16
CA ARG A 867 -5.02 -39.77 47.38
C ARG A 867 -4.01 -38.71 46.96
N GLY A 868 -2.83 -39.14 46.52
CA GLY A 868 -1.74 -38.27 46.08
C GLY A 868 -1.54 -38.28 44.56
N PRO A 869 -0.54 -37.56 44.05
CA PRO A 869 -0.20 -37.56 42.64
C PRO A 869 0.44 -38.87 42.15
N ILE A 870 0.42 -39.10 40.84
CA ILE A 870 1.07 -40.27 40.20
C ILE A 870 2.54 -39.93 39.88
N PRO A 871 3.52 -40.81 40.18
CA PRO A 871 4.90 -40.62 39.73
C PRO A 871 5.01 -40.61 38.19
N ALA A 872 5.62 -39.56 37.65
CA ALA A 872 5.59 -39.23 36.21
C ALA A 872 6.29 -40.23 35.26
N HIS A 873 6.90 -41.30 35.75
CA HIS A 873 7.65 -42.30 34.97
C HIS A 873 6.88 -43.62 34.78
N LEU A 874 5.66 -43.73 35.32
CA LEU A 874 4.89 -44.98 35.34
C LEU A 874 3.76 -45.04 34.32
N LEU A 875 3.71 -44.09 33.39
CA LEU A 875 2.55 -43.84 32.54
C LEU A 875 2.81 -44.20 31.06
N GLY A 876 3.68 -45.16 30.80
CA GLY A 876 3.87 -45.72 29.45
C GLY A 876 4.59 -44.81 28.46
N ASN A 877 4.97 -43.60 28.87
CA ASN A 877 5.57 -42.58 27.99
C ASN A 877 6.61 -41.74 28.75
N MET A 878 7.69 -41.31 28.08
CA MET A 878 8.80 -40.52 28.66
C MET A 878 8.35 -39.23 29.38
N TRP A 879 7.27 -38.60 28.90
CA TRP A 879 6.73 -37.36 29.44
C TRP A 879 5.39 -37.54 30.15
N ALA A 880 4.82 -38.76 30.17
CA ALA A 880 3.45 -39.01 30.61
C ALA A 880 2.44 -38.07 29.93
N GLN A 881 2.66 -37.77 28.64
CA GLN A 881 1.74 -36.97 27.84
C GLN A 881 0.58 -37.81 27.30
N THR A 882 0.81 -39.10 27.08
CA THR A 882 -0.17 -40.10 26.68
C THR A 882 0.10 -41.36 27.49
N TRP A 883 -0.94 -42.11 27.81
CA TRP A 883 -0.92 -43.20 28.80
C TRP A 883 -1.34 -44.56 28.18
N SER A 884 -1.56 -44.64 26.87
CA SER A 884 -1.91 -45.89 26.16
C SER A 884 -0.89 -47.01 26.38
N GLY A 885 0.39 -46.68 26.56
CA GLY A 885 1.44 -47.66 26.87
C GLY A 885 1.24 -48.47 28.15
N ILE A 886 0.29 -48.11 29.03
CA ILE A 886 -0.10 -48.89 30.22
C ILE A 886 -1.52 -49.49 30.12
N MET A 887 -2.08 -49.61 28.91
CA MET A 887 -3.42 -50.15 28.71
C MET A 887 -3.56 -51.58 29.27
N ASP A 888 -2.50 -52.40 29.23
CA ASP A 888 -2.44 -53.71 29.88
C ASP A 888 -2.72 -53.67 31.40
N LEU A 889 -2.35 -52.58 32.09
CA LEU A 889 -2.60 -52.38 33.52
C LEU A 889 -3.98 -51.79 33.79
N ALA A 890 -4.50 -50.99 32.87
CA ALA A 890 -5.69 -50.16 33.03
C ALA A 890 -6.90 -50.67 32.21
N ILE A 891 -6.84 -51.88 31.65
CA ILE A 891 -7.92 -52.44 30.84
C ILE A 891 -9.20 -52.68 31.71
N PRO A 892 -10.35 -52.07 31.35
CA PRO A 892 -11.60 -52.26 32.06
C PRO A 892 -12.10 -53.71 32.12
N TYR A 893 -12.10 -54.39 30.96
CA TYR A 893 -12.60 -55.75 30.78
C TYR A 893 -11.51 -56.62 30.13
N PRO A 894 -10.65 -57.30 30.92
CA PRO A 894 -9.51 -58.07 30.41
C PRO A 894 -9.88 -59.25 29.50
N ASP A 895 -11.09 -59.81 29.69
CA ASP A 895 -11.57 -60.98 28.95
C ASP A 895 -12.23 -60.61 27.60
N ALA A 896 -12.42 -59.31 27.32
CA ALA A 896 -12.96 -58.82 26.05
C ALA A 896 -11.83 -58.54 25.03
N THR A 897 -12.12 -58.74 23.74
CA THR A 897 -11.15 -58.56 22.64
C THR A 897 -10.56 -57.14 22.63
N GLN A 898 -9.24 -57.02 22.45
CA GLN A 898 -8.54 -55.73 22.40
C GLN A 898 -8.49 -55.16 20.98
N VAL A 899 -8.48 -53.83 20.85
CA VAL A 899 -8.29 -53.12 19.58
C VAL A 899 -6.80 -52.83 19.40
N ASP A 900 -6.03 -53.84 19.00
CA ASP A 900 -4.64 -53.67 18.55
C ASP A 900 -4.47 -54.35 17.18
N ALA A 901 -4.26 -53.54 16.15
CA ALA A 901 -4.05 -54.01 14.79
C ALA A 901 -2.62 -54.50 14.54
N THR A 902 -1.67 -54.23 15.45
CA THR A 902 -0.25 -54.52 15.26
C THR A 902 0.03 -55.99 14.93
N PRO A 903 -0.51 -56.99 15.68
CA PRO A 903 -0.26 -58.40 15.35
C PRO A 903 -0.80 -58.81 13.98
N PHE A 904 -1.92 -58.20 13.54
CA PHE A 904 -2.49 -58.45 12.22
C PHE A 904 -1.65 -57.81 11.11
N MET A 905 -1.17 -56.59 11.32
CA MET A 905 -0.26 -55.89 10.40
C MET A 905 1.03 -56.69 10.20
N GLU A 906 1.65 -57.15 11.29
CA GLU A 906 2.85 -57.99 11.25
C GLU A 906 2.59 -59.34 10.56
N ALA A 907 1.51 -60.04 10.93
CA ALA A 907 1.16 -61.34 10.35
C ALA A 907 0.87 -61.27 8.83
N GLN A 908 0.36 -60.13 8.36
CA GLN A 908 0.09 -59.87 6.95
C GLN A 908 1.29 -59.25 6.19
N GLY A 909 2.43 -59.04 6.85
CA GLY A 909 3.64 -58.48 6.24
C GLY A 909 3.50 -57.03 5.80
N TRP A 910 2.79 -56.20 6.59
CA TRP A 910 2.74 -54.75 6.35
C TRP A 910 4.13 -54.12 6.48
N ASN A 911 4.34 -53.03 5.76
CA ASN A 911 5.54 -52.21 5.81
C ASN A 911 5.15 -50.72 5.80
N PRO A 912 6.08 -49.78 6.06
CA PRO A 912 5.78 -48.36 6.08
C PRO A 912 5.06 -47.85 4.83
N ILE A 913 5.55 -48.21 3.63
CA ILE A 913 4.94 -47.80 2.36
C ILE A 913 3.45 -48.21 2.28
N LYS A 914 3.12 -49.44 2.69
CA LYS A 914 1.73 -49.90 2.72
C LYS A 914 0.87 -49.06 3.68
N MET A 915 1.41 -48.68 4.85
CA MET A 915 0.68 -47.84 5.81
C MET A 915 0.33 -46.47 5.19
N PHE A 916 1.29 -45.84 4.49
CA PHE A 916 1.04 -44.58 3.78
C PHE A 916 0.07 -44.75 2.60
N GLN A 917 0.14 -45.86 1.86
CA GLN A 917 -0.80 -46.17 0.77
C GLN A 917 -2.23 -46.34 1.28
N GLU A 918 -2.42 -47.00 2.42
CA GLU A 918 -3.76 -47.13 3.02
C GLU A 918 -4.29 -45.78 3.50
N SER A 919 -3.40 -44.90 3.98
CA SER A 919 -3.79 -43.52 4.29
C SER A 919 -4.22 -42.74 3.05
N ASP A 920 -3.45 -42.79 1.96
CA ASP A 920 -3.81 -42.18 0.66
C ASP A 920 -5.14 -42.74 0.12
N ASN A 921 -5.37 -44.05 0.27
CA ASN A 921 -6.66 -44.69 -0.05
C ASN A 921 -7.80 -44.13 0.80
N PHE A 922 -7.56 -43.83 2.08
CA PHE A 922 -8.56 -43.20 2.94
C PHE A 922 -8.93 -41.81 2.43
N PHE A 923 -7.94 -40.93 2.21
CA PHE A 923 -8.17 -39.55 1.71
C PHE A 923 -8.89 -39.56 0.36
N THR A 924 -8.42 -40.37 -0.60
CA THR A 924 -9.04 -40.48 -1.92
C THR A 924 -10.44 -41.08 -1.86
N SER A 925 -10.75 -41.94 -0.89
CA SER A 925 -12.12 -42.45 -0.67
C SER A 925 -13.11 -41.34 -0.31
N LEU A 926 -12.64 -40.25 0.31
CA LEU A 926 -13.44 -39.07 0.64
C LEU A 926 -13.59 -38.12 -0.57
N GLY A 927 -12.91 -38.38 -1.68
CA GLY A 927 -12.86 -37.48 -2.83
C GLY A 927 -11.82 -36.37 -2.70
N LEU A 928 -10.88 -36.51 -1.75
CA LEU A 928 -9.74 -35.61 -1.60
C LEU A 928 -8.62 -35.97 -2.60
N LEU A 929 -7.56 -35.16 -2.63
CA LEU A 929 -6.52 -35.25 -3.65
C LEU A 929 -5.57 -36.42 -3.34
N PRO A 930 -5.20 -37.27 -4.32
CA PRO A 930 -4.17 -38.27 -4.11
C PRO A 930 -2.81 -37.62 -3.90
N MET A 931 -1.92 -38.30 -3.18
CA MET A 931 -0.53 -37.85 -3.05
C MET A 931 0.19 -37.82 -4.42
N PRO A 932 0.94 -36.74 -4.74
CA PRO A 932 1.66 -36.65 -6.00
C PRO A 932 2.82 -37.65 -6.07
N GLN A 933 3.27 -38.01 -7.27
CA GLN A 933 4.40 -38.95 -7.43
C GLN A 933 5.67 -38.48 -6.71
N GLU A 934 5.94 -37.18 -6.72
CA GLU A 934 7.10 -36.56 -6.06
C GLU A 934 7.10 -36.79 -4.54
N PHE A 935 5.93 -36.89 -3.90
CA PHE A 935 5.81 -37.23 -2.49
C PHE A 935 6.38 -38.61 -2.19
N TRP A 936 6.04 -39.62 -3.01
CA TRP A 936 6.52 -40.99 -2.84
C TRP A 936 8.01 -41.13 -3.14
N ASP A 937 8.49 -40.40 -4.14
CA ASP A 937 9.88 -40.47 -4.58
C ASP A 937 10.86 -39.80 -3.60
N LYS A 938 10.41 -38.76 -2.88
CA LYS A 938 11.29 -37.90 -2.06
C LYS A 938 11.09 -37.97 -0.55
N SER A 939 9.98 -38.53 -0.05
CA SER A 939 9.73 -38.63 1.39
C SER A 939 10.66 -39.62 2.09
N MET A 940 10.93 -39.39 3.37
CA MET A 940 11.64 -40.33 4.24
C MET A 940 10.61 -41.03 5.13
N LEU A 941 10.09 -42.15 4.64
CA LEU A 941 8.98 -42.90 5.25
C LEU A 941 9.45 -44.01 6.20
N GLU A 942 10.76 -44.22 6.33
CA GLU A 942 11.38 -45.14 7.28
C GLU A 942 12.78 -44.65 7.65
N LYS A 943 13.33 -45.14 8.77
CA LYS A 943 14.68 -44.76 9.20
C LYS A 943 15.73 -45.34 8.24
N PRO A 944 16.63 -44.52 7.67
CA PRO A 944 17.72 -45.04 6.82
C PRO A 944 18.63 -46.02 7.56
N SER A 945 19.04 -47.09 6.88
CA SER A 945 19.94 -48.13 7.41
C SER A 945 21.42 -47.92 7.02
N ASP A 946 21.73 -46.80 6.35
CA ASP A 946 23.05 -46.47 5.81
C ASP A 946 23.97 -45.73 6.79
N GLY A 947 23.56 -45.60 8.05
CA GLY A 947 24.36 -45.00 9.14
C GLY A 947 24.23 -43.49 9.27
N ARG A 948 23.40 -42.82 8.45
CA ARG A 948 23.11 -41.39 8.62
C ARG A 948 22.29 -41.13 9.89
N GLN A 949 22.55 -39.98 10.52
CA GLN A 949 21.78 -39.46 11.65
C GLN A 949 20.65 -38.58 11.12
N VAL A 950 19.45 -38.75 11.67
CA VAL A 950 18.24 -38.04 11.19
C VAL A 950 17.39 -37.58 12.37
N VAL A 951 16.59 -36.54 12.16
CA VAL A 951 15.54 -36.16 13.12
C VAL A 951 14.36 -37.12 12.91
N CYS A 952 14.16 -38.07 13.82
CA CYS A 952 13.10 -39.10 13.66
C CYS A 952 11.68 -38.62 13.96
N HIS A 953 11.51 -37.49 14.65
CA HIS A 953 10.18 -36.95 14.97
C HIS A 953 9.36 -36.73 13.69
N ALA A 954 8.13 -37.26 13.64
CA ALA A 954 7.24 -37.15 12.49
C ALA A 954 6.98 -35.68 12.13
N SER A 955 6.94 -35.38 10.83
CA SER A 955 6.67 -34.02 10.31
C SER A 955 6.33 -34.05 8.82
N ALA A 956 5.43 -33.17 8.41
CA ALA A 956 5.07 -32.90 7.01
C ALA A 956 5.63 -31.55 6.54
N TRP A 957 6.03 -31.47 5.27
CA TRP A 957 6.77 -30.35 4.71
C TRP A 957 6.14 -29.86 3.39
N ASP A 958 5.81 -28.56 3.30
CA ASP A 958 5.51 -27.83 2.06
C ASP A 958 6.79 -27.13 1.57
N PHE A 959 7.21 -27.42 0.34
CA PHE A 959 8.39 -26.81 -0.28
C PHE A 959 8.08 -25.51 -1.02
N TYR A 960 6.86 -24.97 -0.88
CA TYR A 960 6.40 -23.67 -1.38
C TYR A 960 6.40 -23.49 -2.90
N ASN A 961 6.71 -24.53 -3.66
CA ASN A 961 6.72 -24.54 -5.13
C ASN A 961 5.43 -25.10 -5.76
N ARG A 962 4.41 -25.38 -4.92
CA ARG A 962 3.08 -25.92 -5.29
C ARG A 962 3.07 -27.35 -5.83
N LYS A 963 4.19 -28.08 -5.73
CA LYS A 963 4.36 -29.41 -6.32
C LYS A 963 4.95 -30.43 -5.35
N ASP A 964 5.98 -30.00 -4.63
CA ASP A 964 6.79 -30.86 -3.78
C ASP A 964 6.30 -30.76 -2.33
N PHE A 965 5.84 -31.90 -1.83
CA PHE A 965 5.33 -32.08 -0.48
C PHE A 965 5.90 -33.40 0.04
N ARG A 966 6.41 -33.43 1.27
CA ARG A 966 7.10 -34.61 1.81
C ARG A 966 6.74 -34.89 3.25
N ILE A 967 6.90 -36.14 3.68
CA ILE A 967 6.86 -36.55 5.09
C ILE A 967 8.21 -37.12 5.50
N LYS A 968 8.64 -36.76 6.72
CA LYS A 968 9.82 -37.33 7.38
C LYS A 968 9.38 -38.03 8.67
N GLN A 969 9.34 -39.36 8.66
CA GLN A 969 8.95 -40.20 9.80
C GLN A 969 9.80 -41.49 9.84
N CYS A 970 10.32 -41.85 11.01
CA CYS A 970 10.98 -43.13 11.24
C CYS A 970 9.95 -44.23 11.54
N THR A 971 9.08 -44.55 10.57
CA THR A 971 7.90 -45.40 10.78
C THR A 971 8.24 -46.83 11.19
N VAL A 972 7.53 -47.33 12.21
CA VAL A 972 7.54 -48.72 12.66
C VAL A 972 6.15 -49.33 12.41
N VAL A 973 6.08 -50.63 12.13
CA VAL A 973 4.82 -51.31 11.84
C VAL A 973 4.03 -51.55 13.13
N THR A 974 3.29 -50.54 13.57
CA THR A 974 2.39 -50.59 14.73
C THR A 974 1.09 -49.84 14.44
N MET A 975 0.05 -50.10 15.22
CA MET A 975 -1.21 -49.34 15.14
C MET A 975 -1.02 -47.85 15.46
N ASP A 976 -0.15 -47.51 16.43
CA ASP A 976 0.16 -46.12 16.80
C ASP A 976 0.81 -45.34 15.64
N ASP A 977 1.74 -45.98 14.93
CA ASP A 977 2.37 -45.36 13.77
C ASP A 977 1.42 -45.32 12.57
N LEU A 978 0.48 -46.26 12.43
CA LEU A 978 -0.58 -46.18 11.41
C LEU A 978 -1.46 -44.94 11.64
N ILE A 979 -1.78 -44.62 12.89
CA ILE A 979 -2.49 -43.39 13.27
C ILE A 979 -1.64 -42.15 12.96
N THR A 980 -0.36 -42.18 13.32
CA THR A 980 0.58 -41.07 13.04
C THR A 980 0.74 -40.82 11.54
N VAL A 981 0.78 -41.87 10.72
CA VAL A 981 0.80 -41.77 9.26
C VAL A 981 -0.42 -40.99 8.74
N HIS A 982 -1.62 -41.24 9.27
CA HIS A 982 -2.83 -40.49 8.87
C HIS A 982 -2.78 -39.03 9.33
N HIS A 983 -2.20 -38.76 10.51
CA HIS A 983 -2.00 -37.40 11.01
C HIS A 983 -1.13 -36.59 10.04
N GLU A 984 0.06 -37.10 9.71
CA GLU A 984 1.02 -36.41 8.82
C GLU A 984 0.48 -36.27 7.40
N MET A 985 -0.21 -37.29 6.88
CA MET A 985 -0.87 -37.23 5.57
C MET A 985 -1.99 -36.18 5.53
N GLY A 986 -2.65 -35.91 6.66
CA GLY A 986 -3.63 -34.82 6.78
C GLY A 986 -3.00 -33.44 6.64
N HIS A 987 -1.77 -33.25 7.12
CA HIS A 987 -1.02 -32.02 6.84
C HIS A 987 -0.72 -31.86 5.36
N VAL A 988 -0.23 -32.91 4.69
CA VAL A 988 0.03 -32.87 3.25
C VAL A 988 -1.25 -32.62 2.46
N GLN A 989 -2.37 -33.20 2.90
CA GLN A 989 -3.67 -32.93 2.30
C GLN A 989 -4.07 -31.46 2.43
N TYR A 990 -3.77 -30.80 3.55
CA TYR A 990 -3.98 -29.36 3.71
C TYR A 990 -3.10 -28.57 2.73
N PHE A 991 -1.81 -28.93 2.61
CA PHE A 991 -0.86 -28.31 1.67
C PHE A 991 -1.39 -28.34 0.23
N LEU A 992 -1.85 -29.52 -0.20
CA LEU A 992 -2.40 -29.73 -1.54
C LEU A 992 -3.63 -28.86 -1.83
N GLN A 993 -4.44 -28.54 -0.82
CA GLN A 993 -5.68 -27.79 -1.00
C GLN A 993 -5.46 -26.28 -1.09
N TYR A 994 -4.52 -25.73 -0.30
CA TYR A 994 -4.24 -24.29 -0.32
C TYR A 994 -3.08 -23.88 -1.22
N LYS A 995 -2.42 -24.81 -1.93
CA LYS A 995 -1.22 -24.55 -2.74
C LYS A 995 -1.36 -23.41 -3.76
N ASP A 996 -2.58 -23.08 -4.18
CA ASP A 996 -2.86 -22.02 -5.14
C ASP A 996 -3.14 -20.64 -4.49
N GLN A 997 -3.18 -20.58 -3.14
CA GLN A 997 -3.19 -19.34 -2.38
C GLN A 997 -1.82 -18.64 -2.45
N PRO A 998 -1.77 -17.31 -2.23
CA PRO A 998 -0.53 -16.60 -1.94
C PRO A 998 0.21 -17.27 -0.78
N VAL A 999 1.55 -17.29 -0.82
CA VAL A 999 2.41 -17.94 0.19
C VAL A 999 2.05 -17.48 1.61
N SER A 1000 1.70 -16.20 1.79
CA SER A 1000 1.25 -15.63 3.07
C SER A 1000 -0.03 -16.26 3.66
N PHE A 1001 -0.81 -16.96 2.84
CA PHE A 1001 -2.03 -17.68 3.24
C PHE A 1001 -1.90 -19.21 3.21
N ARG A 1002 -0.73 -19.76 2.87
CA ARG A 1002 -0.45 -21.21 2.90
C ARG A 1002 -0.12 -21.69 4.31
N ASP A 1003 -1.14 -21.64 5.16
CA ASP A 1003 -1.15 -22.14 6.53
C ASP A 1003 -2.59 -22.54 6.88
N GLY A 1004 -2.80 -23.25 7.99
CA GLY A 1004 -4.14 -23.50 8.51
C GLY A 1004 -4.82 -22.22 8.97
N ALA A 1005 -6.16 -22.21 9.01
CA ALA A 1005 -6.93 -21.06 9.47
C ALA A 1005 -6.47 -20.50 10.84
N ASN A 1006 -6.00 -21.39 11.72
CA ASN A 1006 -5.06 -21.12 12.80
C ASN A 1006 -4.18 -22.36 13.01
N PRO A 1007 -3.11 -22.31 13.83
CA PRO A 1007 -2.23 -23.47 14.01
C PRO A 1007 -2.92 -24.73 14.52
N GLY A 1008 -4.00 -24.60 15.32
CA GLY A 1008 -4.77 -25.75 15.80
C GLY A 1008 -5.60 -26.45 14.72
N PHE A 1009 -6.05 -25.73 13.68
CA PHE A 1009 -6.72 -26.35 12.53
C PHE A 1009 -5.79 -27.31 11.79
N HIS A 1010 -4.53 -26.91 11.59
CA HIS A 1010 -3.57 -27.73 10.84
C HIS A 1010 -3.37 -29.10 11.51
N GLU A 1011 -3.23 -29.08 12.83
CA GLU A 1011 -3.11 -30.25 13.72
C GLU A 1011 -4.41 -31.07 13.81
N ALA A 1012 -5.57 -30.41 13.79
CA ALA A 1012 -6.86 -31.11 13.92
C ALA A 1012 -7.22 -31.91 12.68
N ILE A 1013 -6.91 -31.41 11.47
CA ILE A 1013 -7.25 -32.11 10.23
C ILE A 1013 -6.56 -33.47 10.17
N GLY A 1014 -5.28 -33.56 10.55
CA GLY A 1014 -4.57 -34.84 10.66
C GLY A 1014 -5.25 -35.80 11.64
N ASP A 1015 -5.62 -35.30 12.81
CA ASP A 1015 -6.19 -36.12 13.87
C ASP A 1015 -7.64 -36.59 13.62
N VAL A 1016 -8.46 -35.79 12.93
CA VAL A 1016 -9.87 -36.11 12.67
C VAL A 1016 -10.03 -37.42 11.91
N LEU A 1017 -9.15 -37.68 10.95
CA LEU A 1017 -9.20 -38.90 10.16
C LEU A 1017 -8.72 -40.10 10.96
N ALA A 1018 -7.69 -39.92 11.78
CA ALA A 1018 -7.22 -40.94 12.71
C ALA A 1018 -8.34 -41.44 13.65
N LEU A 1019 -9.29 -40.57 14.04
CA LEU A 1019 -10.45 -40.98 14.84
C LEU A 1019 -11.34 -42.01 14.13
N SER A 1020 -11.53 -41.90 12.81
CA SER A 1020 -12.29 -42.88 12.03
C SER A 1020 -11.47 -44.14 11.74
N VAL A 1021 -10.18 -44.00 11.46
CA VAL A 1021 -9.26 -45.11 11.16
C VAL A 1021 -9.09 -46.05 12.37
N ALA A 1022 -9.02 -45.49 13.57
CA ALA A 1022 -8.92 -46.26 14.80
C ALA A 1022 -10.19 -47.04 15.16
N THR A 1023 -11.31 -46.81 14.46
CA THR A 1023 -12.55 -47.52 14.76
C THR A 1023 -12.45 -49.01 14.41
N PRO A 1024 -13.00 -49.89 15.24
CA PRO A 1024 -13.07 -51.32 14.95
C PRO A 1024 -13.75 -51.65 13.62
N LYS A 1025 -14.78 -50.87 13.26
CA LYS A 1025 -15.47 -50.95 11.96
C LYS A 1025 -14.51 -50.72 10.79
N HIS A 1026 -13.67 -49.68 10.89
CA HIS A 1026 -12.69 -49.37 9.86
C HIS A 1026 -11.61 -50.44 9.77
N LEU A 1027 -11.01 -50.82 10.90
CA LEU A 1027 -9.97 -51.86 10.97
C LEU A 1027 -10.45 -53.19 10.39
N GLN A 1028 -11.71 -53.56 10.63
CA GLN A 1028 -12.33 -54.73 9.99
C GLN A 1028 -12.42 -54.55 8.48
N SER A 1029 -12.84 -53.37 8.00
CA SER A 1029 -13.03 -53.10 6.57
C SER A 1029 -11.73 -53.19 5.75
N ILE A 1030 -10.58 -52.90 6.39
CA ILE A 1030 -9.24 -52.99 5.79
C ILE A 1030 -8.53 -54.31 6.13
N GLY A 1031 -9.24 -55.27 6.76
CA GLY A 1031 -8.73 -56.61 7.03
C GLY A 1031 -7.76 -56.71 8.21
N LEU A 1032 -7.70 -55.72 9.09
CA LEU A 1032 -6.88 -55.72 10.31
C LEU A 1032 -7.65 -56.20 11.56
N LEU A 1033 -8.90 -56.65 11.39
CA LEU A 1033 -9.72 -57.21 12.46
C LEU A 1033 -10.71 -58.26 11.91
N ASP A 1034 -10.75 -59.47 12.47
CA ASP A 1034 -11.50 -60.61 11.90
C ASP A 1034 -13.03 -60.55 12.13
N LYS A 1035 -13.47 -60.22 13.35
CA LYS A 1035 -14.89 -60.09 13.72
C LYS A 1035 -15.08 -59.00 14.78
N VAL A 1036 -16.07 -58.13 14.59
CA VAL A 1036 -16.62 -57.30 15.68
C VAL A 1036 -17.48 -58.22 16.56
N GLU A 1037 -17.10 -58.43 17.82
CA GLU A 1037 -17.81 -59.33 18.73
C GLU A 1037 -19.20 -58.78 19.13
N ASN A 1038 -20.16 -59.67 19.37
CA ASN A 1038 -21.55 -59.35 19.77
C ASN A 1038 -21.69 -58.78 21.20
N ASN A 1039 -20.58 -58.49 21.91
CA ASN A 1039 -20.58 -57.98 23.28
C ASN A 1039 -20.22 -56.47 23.29
N GLU A 1040 -20.96 -55.70 22.49
CA GLU A 1040 -20.69 -54.30 22.13
C GLU A 1040 -20.34 -53.42 23.36
N GLY A 1041 -21.01 -53.62 24.50
CA GLY A 1041 -20.82 -52.78 25.68
C GLY A 1041 -19.48 -52.89 26.41
N GLU A 1042 -18.89 -54.07 26.54
CA GLU A 1042 -17.59 -54.24 27.23
C GLU A 1042 -16.42 -53.82 26.32
N PHE A 1043 -16.55 -54.16 25.04
CA PHE A 1043 -15.59 -53.82 24.01
C PHE A 1043 -15.51 -52.30 23.77
N ASP A 1044 -16.64 -51.60 23.66
CA ASP A 1044 -16.69 -50.15 23.47
C ASP A 1044 -16.01 -49.40 24.63
N ILE A 1045 -16.15 -49.90 25.87
CA ILE A 1045 -15.50 -49.30 27.04
C ILE A 1045 -13.98 -49.51 27.00
N ASN A 1046 -13.49 -50.67 26.57
CA ASN A 1046 -12.06 -50.90 26.37
C ASN A 1046 -11.49 -49.96 25.29
N PHE A 1047 -12.18 -49.82 24.15
CA PHE A 1047 -11.79 -48.90 23.07
C PHE A 1047 -11.77 -47.45 23.56
N LEU A 1048 -12.85 -46.99 24.19
CA LEU A 1048 -12.94 -45.63 24.73
C LEU A 1048 -11.89 -45.37 25.81
N MET A 1049 -11.58 -46.35 26.66
CA MET A 1049 -10.48 -46.22 27.63
C MET A 1049 -9.14 -46.02 26.91
N SER A 1050 -8.84 -46.81 25.88
CA SER A 1050 -7.62 -46.62 25.07
C SER A 1050 -7.56 -45.21 24.50
N MET A 1051 -8.64 -44.75 23.88
CA MET A 1051 -8.74 -43.39 23.34
C MET A 1051 -8.59 -42.31 24.42
N ALA A 1052 -9.09 -42.54 25.63
CA ALA A 1052 -8.98 -41.59 26.74
C ALA A 1052 -7.56 -41.53 27.31
N LEU A 1053 -6.87 -42.66 27.39
CA LEU A 1053 -5.47 -42.72 27.82
C LEU A 1053 -4.56 -41.94 26.86
N ASP A 1054 -4.93 -41.77 25.59
CA ASP A 1054 -4.23 -40.86 24.67
C ASP A 1054 -4.80 -39.44 24.70
N LYS A 1055 -6.06 -39.28 24.28
CA LYS A 1055 -6.64 -37.96 24.01
C LYS A 1055 -6.95 -37.16 25.28
N ILE A 1056 -7.51 -37.79 26.30
CA ILE A 1056 -7.87 -37.10 27.55
C ILE A 1056 -6.66 -36.86 28.43
N ALA A 1057 -5.75 -37.84 28.53
CA ALA A 1057 -4.52 -37.69 29.31
C ALA A 1057 -3.59 -36.58 28.78
N PHE A 1058 -3.63 -36.33 27.47
CA PHE A 1058 -2.83 -35.31 26.81
C PHE A 1058 -3.27 -33.89 27.11
N LEU A 1059 -4.58 -33.61 27.18
CA LEU A 1059 -5.12 -32.25 27.33
C LEU A 1059 -4.44 -31.41 28.45
N PRO A 1060 -4.29 -31.90 29.69
CA PRO A 1060 -3.60 -31.10 30.71
C PRO A 1060 -2.12 -30.88 30.41
N PHE A 1061 -1.45 -31.84 29.75
CA PHE A 1061 -0.06 -31.67 29.31
C PHE A 1061 0.06 -30.62 28.19
N GLY A 1062 -0.79 -30.74 27.17
CA GLY A 1062 -0.90 -29.79 26.06
C GLY A 1062 -1.14 -28.37 26.54
N TYR A 1063 -2.03 -28.22 27.52
CA TYR A 1063 -2.36 -26.93 28.12
C TYR A 1063 -1.21 -26.35 28.96
N LEU A 1064 -0.60 -27.16 29.84
CA LEU A 1064 0.42 -26.64 30.77
C LEU A 1064 1.73 -26.25 30.09
N MET A 1065 2.08 -26.89 28.97
CA MET A 1065 3.32 -26.65 28.23
C MET A 1065 3.48 -25.18 27.84
N ASP A 1066 2.46 -24.60 27.20
CA ASP A 1066 2.48 -23.20 26.79
C ASP A 1066 2.09 -22.25 27.91
N GLN A 1067 1.29 -22.68 28.88
CA GLN A 1067 1.13 -21.91 30.13
C GLN A 1067 2.47 -21.67 30.84
N TRP A 1068 3.36 -22.67 30.85
CA TRP A 1068 4.73 -22.51 31.37
C TRP A 1068 5.54 -21.57 30.47
N ARG A 1069 5.59 -21.82 29.15
CA ARG A 1069 6.40 -21.00 28.22
C ARG A 1069 5.95 -19.55 28.17
N TRP A 1070 4.66 -19.26 28.16
CA TRP A 1070 4.14 -17.90 28.18
C TRP A 1070 4.57 -17.15 29.44
N LYS A 1071 4.52 -17.81 30.60
CA LYS A 1071 5.00 -17.23 31.85
C LYS A 1071 6.52 -17.08 31.91
N VAL A 1072 7.27 -17.89 31.17
CA VAL A 1072 8.71 -17.70 30.98
C VAL A 1072 8.97 -16.48 30.09
N PHE A 1073 8.28 -16.36 28.96
CA PHE A 1073 8.45 -15.24 28.02
C PHE A 1073 8.06 -13.90 28.64
N ASP A 1074 6.95 -13.82 29.37
CA ASP A 1074 6.53 -12.57 30.02
C ASP A 1074 7.21 -12.29 31.38
N GLY A 1075 8.12 -13.18 31.82
CA GLY A 1075 8.91 -13.01 33.03
C GLY A 1075 8.21 -13.37 34.34
N ARG A 1076 6.95 -13.87 34.32
CA ARG A 1076 6.27 -14.41 35.52
C ARG A 1076 7.01 -15.60 36.14
N ILE A 1077 7.75 -16.37 35.35
CA ILE A 1077 8.66 -17.42 35.80
C ILE A 1077 10.11 -17.00 35.49
N PRO A 1078 10.90 -16.58 36.49
CA PRO A 1078 12.30 -16.25 36.29
C PRO A 1078 13.14 -17.51 36.04
N SER A 1079 14.29 -17.35 35.40
CA SER A 1079 15.22 -18.46 35.09
C SER A 1079 15.80 -19.19 36.30
N THR A 1080 15.61 -18.66 37.51
CA THR A 1080 15.95 -19.29 38.78
C THR A 1080 14.87 -20.25 39.29
N GLU A 1081 13.69 -20.30 38.65
CA GLU A 1081 12.56 -21.13 39.06
C GLU A 1081 11.94 -21.93 37.91
N TYR A 1082 12.65 -22.07 36.78
CA TYR A 1082 12.16 -22.78 35.59
C TYR A 1082 11.66 -24.19 35.94
N ASN A 1083 12.47 -24.96 36.66
CA ASN A 1083 12.16 -26.37 36.89
C ASN A 1083 11.12 -26.55 38.00
N LYS A 1084 11.20 -25.75 39.06
CA LYS A 1084 10.19 -25.68 40.13
C LYS A 1084 8.81 -25.36 39.58
N GLU A 1085 8.68 -24.29 38.78
CA GLU A 1085 7.37 -23.88 38.26
C GLU A 1085 6.84 -24.84 37.20
N TRP A 1086 7.71 -25.49 36.43
CA TRP A 1086 7.34 -26.62 35.58
C TRP A 1086 6.64 -27.73 36.40
N TRP A 1087 7.24 -28.16 37.51
CA TRP A 1087 6.65 -29.19 38.37
C TRP A 1087 5.41 -28.73 39.13
N ASN A 1088 5.31 -27.46 39.50
CA ASN A 1088 4.09 -26.89 40.07
C ASN A 1088 2.93 -26.98 39.07
N LEU A 1089 3.16 -26.70 37.79
CA LEU A 1089 2.13 -26.81 36.74
C LEU A 1089 1.79 -28.27 36.43
N ARG A 1090 2.80 -29.16 36.37
CA ARG A 1090 2.58 -30.62 36.27
C ARG A 1090 1.73 -31.15 37.42
N MET A 1091 1.96 -30.67 38.64
CA MET A 1091 1.13 -31.01 39.80
C MET A 1091 -0.28 -30.44 39.66
N LYS A 1092 -0.41 -29.15 39.34
CA LYS A 1092 -1.70 -28.46 39.27
C LYS A 1092 -2.63 -29.03 38.22
N TYR A 1093 -2.13 -29.31 37.02
CA TYR A 1093 -2.98 -29.69 35.89
C TYR A 1093 -3.03 -31.20 35.67
N GLN A 1094 -1.92 -31.92 35.83
CA GLN A 1094 -1.89 -33.37 35.60
C GLN A 1094 -1.98 -34.20 36.88
N GLY A 1095 -1.65 -33.65 38.05
CA GLY A 1095 -1.55 -34.44 39.27
C GLY A 1095 -0.42 -35.45 39.22
N LEU A 1096 0.73 -35.04 38.66
CA LEU A 1096 1.93 -35.87 38.52
C LEU A 1096 3.11 -35.32 39.31
N CYS A 1097 3.77 -36.15 40.10
CA CYS A 1097 4.97 -35.78 40.85
C CYS A 1097 6.24 -36.33 40.19
N PRO A 1098 7.40 -35.65 40.35
CA PRO A 1098 8.66 -36.24 39.92
C PRO A 1098 9.00 -37.43 40.84
N PRO A 1099 9.50 -38.56 40.30
CA PRO A 1099 9.83 -39.72 41.12
C PRO A 1099 11.09 -39.55 41.97
N VAL A 1100 11.90 -38.54 41.65
CA VAL A 1100 13.09 -38.12 42.39
C VAL A 1100 13.02 -36.63 42.65
N THR A 1101 13.65 -36.17 43.72
CA THR A 1101 13.76 -34.73 44.00
C THR A 1101 14.52 -34.05 42.87
N ARG A 1102 13.96 -32.95 42.36
CA ARG A 1102 14.57 -32.12 41.32
C ARG A 1102 15.13 -30.85 41.93
N THR A 1103 16.15 -30.31 41.28
CA THR A 1103 16.83 -29.06 41.64
C THR A 1103 16.73 -28.09 40.47
N GLU A 1104 17.22 -26.86 40.65
CA GLU A 1104 17.30 -25.89 39.55
C GLU A 1104 18.54 -26.07 38.67
N ASP A 1105 19.43 -27.01 39.00
CA ASP A 1105 20.44 -27.50 38.04
C ASP A 1105 19.80 -28.37 36.95
N ASP A 1106 18.59 -28.88 37.20
CA ASP A 1106 17.80 -29.64 36.24
C ASP A 1106 17.02 -28.70 35.30
N PHE A 1107 16.73 -29.17 34.09
CA PHE A 1107 15.86 -28.48 33.14
C PHE A 1107 14.97 -29.50 32.42
N ASP A 1108 14.02 -30.06 33.17
CA ASP A 1108 13.11 -31.10 32.71
C ASP A 1108 12.25 -30.69 31.49
N PRO A 1109 11.77 -29.44 31.32
CA PRO A 1109 11.08 -29.06 30.08
C PRO A 1109 11.98 -29.20 28.83
N GLY A 1110 13.29 -28.94 28.94
CA GLY A 1110 14.23 -29.13 27.83
C GLY A 1110 14.33 -30.57 27.33
N ALA A 1111 13.90 -31.55 28.14
CA ALA A 1111 13.85 -32.95 27.75
C ALA A 1111 12.64 -33.32 26.87
N LYS A 1112 11.83 -32.35 26.42
CA LYS A 1112 10.73 -32.53 25.45
C LYS A 1112 11.00 -31.74 24.17
N PHE A 1113 11.03 -32.42 23.02
CA PHE A 1113 11.42 -31.90 21.69
C PHE A 1113 10.96 -30.46 21.37
N HIS A 1114 9.67 -30.16 21.58
CA HIS A 1114 9.07 -28.86 21.23
C HIS A 1114 9.65 -27.65 21.99
N ILE A 1115 10.31 -27.88 23.13
CA ILE A 1115 11.00 -26.81 23.89
C ILE A 1115 12.29 -26.38 23.17
N PRO A 1116 13.29 -27.25 22.95
CA PRO A 1116 14.50 -26.89 22.22
C PRO A 1116 14.29 -26.63 20.73
N ALA A 1117 13.29 -27.27 20.09
CA ALA A 1117 12.95 -27.01 18.68
C ALA A 1117 12.07 -25.76 18.48
N ASN A 1118 11.69 -25.09 19.57
CA ASN A 1118 10.88 -23.88 19.56
C ASN A 1118 9.53 -23.99 18.79
N VAL A 1119 8.81 -25.10 18.98
CA VAL A 1119 7.52 -25.33 18.34
C VAL A 1119 6.39 -25.01 19.33
N PRO A 1120 5.51 -24.02 19.09
CA PRO A 1120 4.34 -23.73 19.93
C PRO A 1120 3.48 -24.98 20.19
N TYR A 1121 2.99 -25.20 21.41
CA TYR A 1121 2.39 -26.48 21.82
C TYR A 1121 0.87 -26.39 22.01
N VAL A 1122 0.33 -25.19 22.26
CA VAL A 1122 -1.11 -24.96 22.44
C VAL A 1122 -1.92 -25.37 21.20
N ARG A 1123 -1.28 -25.44 20.02
CA ARG A 1123 -1.85 -25.99 18.79
C ARG A 1123 -2.43 -27.39 18.99
N TYR A 1124 -1.77 -28.24 19.78
CA TYR A 1124 -2.24 -29.59 20.05
C TYR A 1124 -3.41 -29.60 21.04
N PHE A 1125 -3.42 -28.71 22.04
CA PHE A 1125 -4.58 -28.55 22.92
C PHE A 1125 -5.81 -28.12 22.11
N VAL A 1126 -5.66 -27.08 21.28
CA VAL A 1126 -6.74 -26.61 20.39
C VAL A 1126 -7.19 -27.73 19.45
N SER A 1127 -6.25 -28.44 18.83
CA SER A 1127 -6.53 -29.59 17.96
C SER A 1127 -7.39 -30.63 18.66
N PHE A 1128 -7.03 -31.02 19.88
CA PHE A 1128 -7.74 -32.06 20.63
C PHE A 1128 -9.15 -31.64 21.04
N ILE A 1129 -9.47 -30.35 21.02
CA ILE A 1129 -10.86 -29.87 21.17
C ILE A 1129 -11.57 -29.90 19.82
N ILE A 1130 -11.02 -29.21 18.83
CA ILE A 1130 -11.74 -28.95 17.58
C ILE A 1130 -11.82 -30.18 16.68
N GLN A 1131 -10.91 -31.15 16.81
CA GLN A 1131 -11.00 -32.41 16.07
C GLN A 1131 -12.31 -33.15 16.36
N PHE A 1132 -12.83 -33.12 17.58
CA PHE A 1132 -14.13 -33.74 17.89
C PHE A 1132 -15.30 -32.91 17.35
N GLN A 1133 -15.16 -31.57 17.27
CA GLN A 1133 -16.15 -30.73 16.61
C GLN A 1133 -16.23 -31.02 15.11
N PHE A 1134 -15.07 -31.16 14.46
CA PHE A 1134 -14.95 -31.53 13.05
C PHE A 1134 -15.47 -32.94 12.84
N HIS A 1135 -15.03 -33.92 13.64
CA HIS A 1135 -15.47 -35.30 13.54
C HIS A 1135 -16.99 -35.40 13.65
N LYS A 1136 -17.62 -34.75 14.63
CA LYS A 1136 -19.09 -34.69 14.73
C LYS A 1136 -19.73 -34.13 13.46
N ALA A 1137 -19.26 -32.99 12.96
CA ALA A 1137 -19.82 -32.38 11.76
C ALA A 1137 -19.66 -33.27 10.50
N LEU A 1138 -18.52 -33.95 10.37
CA LEU A 1138 -18.26 -34.87 9.26
C LEU A 1138 -19.08 -36.17 9.39
N CYS A 1139 -19.31 -36.66 10.60
CA CYS A 1139 -20.21 -37.79 10.87
C CYS A 1139 -21.66 -37.45 10.53
N ASP A 1140 -22.11 -36.24 10.89
CA ASP A 1140 -23.42 -35.74 10.51
C ASP A 1140 -23.53 -35.65 8.97
N ALA A 1141 -22.48 -35.17 8.28
CA ALA A 1141 -22.42 -35.14 6.82
C ALA A 1141 -22.38 -36.53 6.18
N ALA A 1142 -21.76 -37.52 6.85
CA ALA A 1142 -21.75 -38.92 6.44
C ALA A 1142 -23.05 -39.67 6.77
N ASN A 1143 -24.06 -38.99 7.33
CA ASN A 1143 -25.32 -39.56 7.80
C ASN A 1143 -25.14 -40.70 8.81
N HIS A 1144 -24.12 -40.59 9.68
CA HIS A 1144 -23.90 -41.55 10.76
C HIS A 1144 -25.08 -41.56 11.75
N THR A 1145 -25.41 -42.74 12.27
CA THR A 1145 -26.42 -42.91 13.33
C THR A 1145 -25.84 -43.75 14.45
N GLY A 1146 -26.16 -43.39 15.71
CA GLY A 1146 -25.62 -44.05 16.90
C GLY A 1146 -24.61 -43.19 17.65
N PRO A 1147 -23.88 -43.77 18.62
CA PRO A 1147 -22.85 -43.05 19.37
C PRO A 1147 -21.77 -42.45 18.46
N LEU A 1148 -21.27 -41.27 18.81
CA LEU A 1148 -20.28 -40.57 17.98
C LEU A 1148 -18.97 -41.38 17.81
N HIS A 1149 -18.55 -42.12 18.84
CA HIS A 1149 -17.30 -42.88 18.79
C HIS A 1149 -17.29 -44.10 17.85
N THR A 1150 -18.45 -44.49 17.31
CA THR A 1150 -18.56 -45.57 16.32
C THR A 1150 -18.58 -45.06 14.89
N CYS A 1151 -18.47 -43.75 14.69
CA CYS A 1151 -18.50 -43.13 13.38
C CYS A 1151 -17.23 -43.39 12.57
N ASP A 1152 -17.42 -43.86 11.34
CA ASP A 1152 -16.38 -43.98 10.32
C ASP A 1152 -16.82 -43.20 9.08
N ILE A 1153 -16.06 -42.15 8.73
CA ILE A 1153 -16.33 -41.29 7.57
C ILE A 1153 -15.78 -41.86 6.26
N TYR A 1154 -15.08 -42.99 6.28
CA TYR A 1154 -14.52 -43.64 5.10
C TYR A 1154 -15.56 -43.77 3.98
N LYS A 1155 -15.18 -43.38 2.75
CA LYS A 1155 -16.05 -43.30 1.55
C LYS A 1155 -17.15 -42.23 1.56
N SER A 1156 -17.22 -41.37 2.57
CA SER A 1156 -18.15 -40.23 2.57
C SER A 1156 -17.62 -39.06 1.74
N GLN A 1157 -18.14 -38.90 0.53
CA GLN A 1157 -17.78 -37.82 -0.38
C GLN A 1157 -18.29 -36.47 0.13
N GLU A 1158 -19.42 -36.45 0.83
CA GLU A 1158 -19.99 -35.26 1.45
C GLU A 1158 -19.08 -34.73 2.56
N ALA A 1159 -18.55 -35.62 3.42
CA ALA A 1159 -17.58 -35.25 4.45
C ALA A 1159 -16.27 -34.75 3.82
N GLY A 1160 -15.75 -35.43 2.80
CA GLY A 1160 -14.54 -35.00 2.11
C GLY A 1160 -14.68 -33.67 1.40
N LYS A 1161 -15.82 -33.40 0.74
CA LYS A 1161 -16.10 -32.10 0.13
C LYS A 1161 -16.06 -30.98 1.17
N LEU A 1162 -16.72 -31.18 2.32
CA LEU A 1162 -16.74 -30.20 3.41
C LEU A 1162 -15.32 -29.91 3.93
N LEU A 1163 -14.53 -30.97 4.16
CA LEU A 1163 -13.15 -30.84 4.62
C LEU A 1163 -12.26 -30.12 3.60
N GLY A 1164 -12.34 -30.53 2.33
CA GLY A 1164 -11.56 -29.95 1.24
C GLY A 1164 -11.88 -28.47 1.00
N ASP A 1165 -13.16 -28.08 1.06
CA ASP A 1165 -13.57 -26.69 0.87
C ASP A 1165 -13.07 -25.78 1.99
N VAL A 1166 -13.02 -26.25 3.24
CA VAL A 1166 -12.42 -25.50 4.35
C VAL A 1166 -10.90 -25.41 4.22
N MET A 1167 -10.22 -26.51 3.84
CA MET A 1167 -8.76 -26.50 3.68
C MET A 1167 -8.28 -25.53 2.58
N LYS A 1168 -9.05 -25.34 1.50
CA LYS A 1168 -8.73 -24.39 0.42
C LYS A 1168 -8.63 -22.93 0.87
N LEU A 1169 -9.26 -22.57 1.99
CA LEU A 1169 -9.19 -21.21 2.53
C LEU A 1169 -7.79 -20.88 3.05
N GLY A 1170 -7.05 -21.88 3.53
CA GLY A 1170 -5.80 -21.67 4.27
C GLY A 1170 -5.98 -20.62 5.37
N PHE A 1171 -5.09 -19.63 5.40
CA PHE A 1171 -5.13 -18.50 6.34
C PHE A 1171 -5.79 -17.23 5.75
N SER A 1172 -6.49 -17.33 4.61
CA SER A 1172 -7.08 -16.15 3.93
C SER A 1172 -8.26 -15.51 4.67
N LYS A 1173 -8.87 -16.23 5.62
CA LYS A 1173 -10.03 -15.80 6.42
C LYS A 1173 -9.76 -15.97 7.91
N PRO A 1174 -10.41 -15.17 8.78
CA PRO A 1174 -10.42 -15.42 10.22
C PRO A 1174 -10.91 -16.85 10.52
N TRP A 1175 -10.23 -17.56 11.43
CA TRP A 1175 -10.57 -18.94 11.76
C TRP A 1175 -12.03 -19.19 12.20
N PRO A 1176 -12.78 -18.24 12.82
CA PRO A 1176 -14.19 -18.46 13.13
C PRO A 1176 -15.07 -18.64 11.88
N GLU A 1177 -14.69 -18.05 10.74
CA GLU A 1177 -15.38 -18.25 9.46
C GLU A 1177 -15.14 -19.68 8.94
N ALA A 1178 -13.90 -20.15 9.00
CA ALA A 1178 -13.54 -21.54 8.66
C ALA A 1178 -14.24 -22.55 9.59
N MET A 1179 -14.29 -22.28 10.90
CA MET A 1179 -15.03 -23.09 11.89
C MET A 1179 -16.53 -23.15 11.58
N THR A 1180 -17.13 -22.02 11.18
CA THR A 1180 -18.55 -21.94 10.82
C THR A 1180 -18.84 -22.74 9.55
N MET A 1181 -17.92 -22.71 8.58
CA MET A 1181 -18.08 -23.46 7.34
C MET A 1181 -18.16 -24.97 7.57
N ILE A 1182 -17.34 -25.54 8.46
CA ILE A 1182 -17.37 -26.98 8.78
C ILE A 1182 -18.42 -27.35 9.82
N THR A 1183 -18.54 -26.60 10.93
CA THR A 1183 -19.38 -27.00 12.07
C THR A 1183 -20.73 -26.28 12.16
N GLY A 1184 -20.98 -25.28 11.32
CA GLY A 1184 -22.16 -24.43 11.38
C GLY A 1184 -22.14 -23.37 12.48
N GLN A 1185 -21.04 -23.21 13.22
CA GLN A 1185 -20.90 -22.24 14.32
C GLN A 1185 -19.45 -21.73 14.47
N PRO A 1186 -19.19 -20.56 15.08
CA PRO A 1186 -17.87 -19.91 15.03
C PRO A 1186 -16.92 -20.19 16.20
N ARG A 1187 -17.33 -20.92 17.25
CA ARG A 1187 -16.59 -21.06 18.53
C ARG A 1187 -15.91 -22.41 18.68
N MET A 1188 -14.85 -22.44 19.49
CA MET A 1188 -14.32 -23.70 20.02
C MET A 1188 -15.23 -24.21 21.15
N SER A 1189 -15.45 -25.52 21.22
CA SER A 1189 -16.31 -26.16 22.21
C SER A 1189 -15.85 -27.58 22.54
N ALA A 1190 -15.78 -27.90 23.84
CA ALA A 1190 -15.48 -29.25 24.31
C ALA A 1190 -16.70 -30.20 24.27
N GLN A 1191 -17.90 -29.72 23.92
CA GLN A 1191 -19.12 -30.53 23.98
C GLN A 1191 -19.06 -31.78 23.09
N PRO A 1192 -18.61 -31.73 21.82
CA PRO A 1192 -18.52 -32.95 21.00
C PRO A 1192 -17.52 -33.97 21.52
N LEU A 1193 -16.43 -33.51 22.17
CA LEU A 1193 -15.49 -34.40 22.85
C LEU A 1193 -16.18 -35.10 24.05
N MET A 1194 -16.90 -34.34 24.88
CA MET A 1194 -17.64 -34.91 26.01
C MET A 1194 -18.75 -35.87 25.56
N GLU A 1195 -19.38 -35.61 24.41
CA GLU A 1195 -20.35 -36.51 23.77
C GLU A 1195 -19.71 -37.82 23.31
N TYR A 1196 -18.54 -37.74 22.66
CA TYR A 1196 -17.75 -38.91 22.23
C TYR A 1196 -17.46 -39.85 23.40
N PHE A 1197 -16.96 -39.30 24.52
CA PHE A 1197 -16.55 -40.08 25.71
C PHE A 1197 -17.68 -40.36 26.71
N LYS A 1198 -18.93 -39.96 26.41
CA LYS A 1198 -20.05 -40.11 27.35
C LYS A 1198 -20.22 -41.51 27.96
N PRO A 1199 -20.12 -42.63 27.20
CA PRO A 1199 -20.22 -43.96 27.78
C PRO A 1199 -19.11 -44.26 28.79
N LEU A 1200 -17.87 -43.84 28.49
CA LEU A 1200 -16.73 -44.01 29.38
C LEU A 1200 -16.85 -43.14 30.64
N ILE A 1201 -17.34 -41.90 30.52
CA ILE A 1201 -17.58 -41.02 31.67
C ILE A 1201 -18.50 -41.72 32.68
N GLN A 1202 -19.64 -42.24 32.20
CA GLN A 1202 -20.61 -42.94 33.05
C GLN A 1202 -20.03 -44.19 33.70
N TRP A 1203 -19.24 -44.95 32.94
CA TRP A 1203 -18.57 -46.14 33.44
C TRP A 1203 -17.52 -45.82 34.51
N LEU A 1204 -16.64 -44.84 34.25
CA LEU A 1204 -15.60 -44.39 35.18
C LEU A 1204 -16.20 -43.85 36.47
N GLU A 1205 -17.28 -43.08 36.39
CA GLU A 1205 -17.97 -42.58 37.57
C GLU A 1205 -18.49 -43.71 38.45
N THR A 1206 -19.12 -44.71 37.81
CA THR A 1206 -19.64 -45.91 38.50
C THR A 1206 -18.52 -46.70 39.16
N GLU A 1207 -17.45 -47.00 38.43
CA GLU A 1207 -16.34 -47.81 38.93
C GLU A 1207 -15.53 -47.08 40.01
N ASN A 1208 -15.26 -45.79 39.84
CA ASN A 1208 -14.57 -44.99 40.87
C ASN A 1208 -15.41 -44.84 42.15
N ASN A 1209 -16.73 -44.68 42.03
CA ASN A 1209 -17.62 -44.61 43.20
C ASN A 1209 -17.69 -45.95 43.94
N LYS A 1210 -17.79 -47.07 43.21
CA LYS A 1210 -17.76 -48.42 43.76
C LYS A 1210 -16.48 -48.71 44.56
N ASN A 1211 -15.34 -48.19 44.10
CA ASN A 1211 -14.04 -48.36 44.77
C ASN A 1211 -13.72 -47.27 45.81
N ASN A 1212 -14.64 -46.34 46.06
CA ASN A 1212 -14.45 -45.18 46.96
C ASN A 1212 -13.20 -44.35 46.61
N GLU A 1213 -12.95 -44.13 45.31
CA GLU A 1213 -11.81 -43.33 44.87
C GLU A 1213 -11.96 -41.85 45.22
N VAL A 1214 -10.87 -41.24 45.67
CA VAL A 1214 -10.78 -39.79 45.85
C VAL A 1214 -10.38 -39.19 44.51
N ARG A 1215 -11.29 -38.48 43.84
CA ARG A 1215 -10.96 -37.76 42.59
C ARG A 1215 -10.01 -36.60 42.90
N GLY A 1216 -9.01 -36.41 42.05
CA GLY A 1216 -7.91 -35.48 42.29
C GLY A 1216 -6.90 -35.99 43.31
N TRP A 1217 -6.03 -35.11 43.77
CA TRP A 1217 -4.88 -35.42 44.61
C TRP A 1217 -4.78 -34.45 45.81
N PRO A 1218 -5.71 -34.54 46.79
CA PRO A 1218 -5.68 -33.65 47.95
C PRO A 1218 -4.41 -33.80 48.81
N GLU A 1219 -3.73 -34.96 48.75
CA GLU A 1219 -2.39 -35.15 49.32
C GLU A 1219 -1.32 -34.75 48.29
N TYR A 1220 -1.37 -33.50 47.83
CA TYR A 1220 -0.52 -32.99 46.74
C TYR A 1220 0.97 -32.91 47.08
N ASP A 1221 1.32 -32.93 48.37
CA ASP A 1221 2.69 -32.93 48.88
C ASP A 1221 3.31 -34.33 48.98
N TRP A 1222 2.53 -35.39 48.72
CA TRP A 1222 3.01 -36.76 48.74
C TRP A 1222 4.09 -37.02 47.67
N LYS A 1223 5.13 -37.76 48.06
CA LYS A 1223 6.23 -38.19 47.18
C LYS A 1223 6.62 -39.66 47.48
N PRO A 1224 7.14 -40.42 46.49
CA PRO A 1224 7.68 -41.75 46.73
C PRO A 1224 8.81 -41.73 47.78
N SER A 1225 8.83 -42.69 48.72
CA SER A 1225 9.83 -42.71 49.79
C SER A 1225 11.21 -43.20 49.31
N SER A 1226 12.24 -42.36 49.42
CA SER A 1226 13.64 -42.75 49.20
C SER A 1226 14.20 -43.42 50.46
N THR A 1227 14.70 -44.65 50.36
CA THR A 1227 15.47 -45.29 51.45
C THR A 1227 16.86 -45.72 50.97
N SER A 1228 17.87 -44.90 51.29
CA SER A 1228 19.21 -45.38 51.67
C SER A 1228 19.89 -44.34 52.57
N ASN A 1229 19.60 -44.39 53.87
CA ASN A 1229 20.62 -44.30 54.93
C ASN A 1229 19.96 -44.40 56.31
N THR A 1230 19.85 -45.63 56.78
CA THR A 1230 19.76 -45.94 58.20
C THR A 1230 21.17 -45.82 58.77
N PHE A 1231 21.46 -44.83 59.63
CA PHE A 1231 22.20 -45.04 60.89
C PHE A 1231 22.18 -43.79 61.79
N MET A 1232 21.85 -44.05 63.06
CA MET A 1232 21.99 -43.24 64.27
C MET A 1232 20.93 -42.15 64.57
N HIS A 1233 19.87 -42.62 65.24
CA HIS A 1233 19.29 -41.92 66.38
C HIS A 1233 20.39 -41.52 67.39
N LEU A 1234 20.38 -40.26 67.85
CA LEU A 1234 20.69 -39.86 69.24
C LEU A 1234 20.21 -38.42 69.49
N HIS A 1235 19.26 -38.29 70.42
CA HIS A 1235 18.86 -37.14 71.27
C HIS A 1235 18.63 -35.76 70.60
N THR A 1236 17.53 -35.04 70.84
CA THR A 1236 16.74 -34.85 72.07
C THR A 1236 15.40 -34.22 71.70
#